data_AF-A0A661KXL6-F1
#
_entry.id   AF-A0A661KXL6-F1
#
_cell.length_a   1.000
_cell.length_b   1.000
_cell.length_c   1.000
_cell.angle_alpha   90.00
_cell.angle_beta   90.00
_cell.angle_gamma   90.00
#
_symmetry.space_group_name_H-M   'P 1'
#
loop_
_entity.id
_entity.type
_entity.pdbx_description
1 polymer ?
#
loop_
_entity_poly.entity_id
_entity_poly.type
_entity_poly.pdbx_seq_one_letter_code
_entity_poly.pdbx_strand_id
1 'polypeptide(L)'
;MDPQVFCMKGLREKFYLKKRARLIAYLSIGERGAHDPYYNSIKKEWVIGQNKVWKSIVLDLRKEGYRKTLLNRIIPSIIKKGYEGIMLDTLDSYQISIKNSKWKEYESIEVEFIKKIRQRYPHIIIIVNRPFRIIDQIKDHVDAFLAESLFYGLDSNLNYVKMKQGHTKILLKKLNHVKSLGLPIIVVDYVDPEERKLAKKVAEKIKGLGFIPWVTDKNLCTVGIGGCELIPRKVLLLYDSHTEIDPALSSIHRLVQMPLEWLGFVPEVYDINKGMPKGYLADTYRGMVVWIPELKDPIPFYKWIKKKIKEGLKIFFVGGFGFPIKKEFLSPLRIEVVPNKAKLLERANIIKKADIVGFETPPLIEYTDYLLYPEQGTALILAKNSKGQISVPLAVTAWGGYSIPSTVMIKDITKEDIWAVDPIKLFRLVFKPSFPVPDVTTENGRRLLTAHLDGDSFFGDAEFDPSRTTGEVLRDDIIKIYKIPHTISIVEGEIAPWGLHSKKSKRLEKVARSIFALSNVEAASHTFSHPFFWKDTHPQQAEKEYGHNLPIKGYKFNINREIVGSVEYINKRLVPRGKKVRVFLWSGDCLPSREAVRLTYKIGIYNVNGGDTTITNQAPFLSRISPMGISLGEYFQVYAPILNENVYTNLWHGPYYGYVNVISTFMLTDKPRRIKPISIYYHFYSGQKMASLNALKQVYGWALSQEVNPLFLSEYAQKVLEFRGTAIARDGDFWIIRNGGALRTIRIDKALFPVLSRSRGVVGYKKINNSLYIHLDDSGDYKICLGKRENGFYLYDANAKISRYKKEKNRVFIRLKGYLPADFRIVSAGCKVKVRGGIYKKDSNEAGRFHYSFKKSREVSIEAICKN
;
A
#
# COMPACT_ATOMS: atom_id res chain seq x y z
N MET A 1 -17.53 -14.17 1.71
CA MET A 1 -16.38 -14.70 0.93
C MET A 1 -16.56 -16.19 0.75
N ASP A 2 -16.30 -16.72 -0.44
CA ASP A 2 -16.31 -18.17 -0.66
C ASP A 2 -15.01 -18.81 -0.09
N PRO A 3 -15.10 -19.70 0.92
CA PRO A 3 -13.94 -20.37 1.52
C PRO A 3 -13.25 -21.41 0.61
N GLN A 4 -13.81 -21.69 -0.57
CA GLN A 4 -13.22 -22.55 -1.60
C GLN A 4 -12.29 -21.77 -2.53
N VAL A 5 -12.64 -20.51 -2.84
CA VAL A 5 -11.87 -19.66 -3.75
C VAL A 5 -10.83 -18.81 -3.01
N PHE A 6 -11.14 -18.35 -1.78
CA PHE A 6 -10.25 -17.46 -1.03
C PHE A 6 -9.37 -18.20 -0.01
N CYS A 7 -8.04 -18.14 -0.20
CA CYS A 7 -7.05 -18.74 0.70
C CYS A 7 -6.48 -17.74 1.71
N MET A 8 -6.57 -18.07 3.00
CA MET A 8 -6.07 -17.23 4.10
C MET A 8 -4.55 -17.20 4.25
N LYS A 9 -3.81 -18.09 3.57
CA LYS A 9 -2.35 -18.23 3.73
C LYS A 9 -1.61 -16.92 3.43
N GLY A 10 -1.91 -16.28 2.31
CA GLY A 10 -1.27 -15.01 1.92
C GLY A 10 -1.59 -13.87 2.89
N LEU A 11 -2.73 -13.90 3.57
CA LEU A 11 -3.06 -12.91 4.61
C LEU A 11 -2.29 -13.15 5.91
N ARG A 12 -2.06 -14.42 6.29
CA ARG A 12 -1.27 -14.79 7.48
C ARG A 12 0.20 -14.42 7.32
N GLU A 13 0.76 -14.54 6.12
CA GLU A 13 2.14 -14.17 5.82
C GLU A 13 2.37 -12.64 5.85
N LYS A 14 1.30 -11.83 5.74
CA LYS A 14 1.35 -10.36 5.91
C LYS A 14 1.38 -9.98 7.39
N PHE A 15 2.45 -10.36 8.08
CA PHE A 15 2.65 -10.15 9.53
C PHE A 15 2.53 -8.70 10.00
N TYR A 16 2.66 -7.72 9.09
CA TYR A 16 2.51 -6.29 9.37
C TYR A 16 1.04 -5.83 9.47
N LEU A 17 0.08 -6.62 8.98
CA LEU A 17 -1.36 -6.30 9.04
C LEU A 17 -1.93 -6.57 10.44
N LYS A 18 -1.68 -5.66 11.37
CA LYS A 18 -2.17 -5.76 12.77
C LYS A 18 -3.69 -5.57 12.90
N LYS A 19 -4.30 -4.79 12.01
CA LYS A 19 -5.75 -4.49 11.98
C LYS A 19 -6.25 -4.74 10.56
N ARG A 20 -7.33 -5.52 10.42
CA ARG A 20 -7.95 -5.85 9.13
C ARG A 20 -9.46 -5.98 9.25
N ALA A 21 -10.14 -6.01 8.10
CA ALA A 21 -11.56 -6.35 8.05
C ALA A 21 -11.78 -7.78 8.58
N ARG A 22 -12.90 -7.98 9.27
CA ARG A 22 -13.38 -9.31 9.68
C ARG A 22 -13.82 -10.08 8.45
N LEU A 23 -13.42 -11.33 8.34
CA LEU A 23 -13.74 -12.16 7.18
C LEU A 23 -14.86 -13.14 7.53
N ILE A 24 -15.94 -13.10 6.76
CA ILE A 24 -17.14 -13.92 6.93
C ILE A 24 -17.24 -14.89 5.74
N ALA A 25 -17.32 -16.18 6.04
CA ALA A 25 -17.43 -17.23 5.04
C ALA A 25 -18.88 -17.44 4.61
N TYR A 26 -19.12 -17.61 3.32
CA TYR A 26 -20.38 -18.11 2.79
C TYR A 26 -20.54 -19.60 3.12
N LEU A 27 -21.74 -20.00 3.56
CA LEU A 27 -22.09 -21.39 3.80
C LEU A 27 -23.58 -21.62 3.47
N SER A 28 -23.84 -22.31 2.35
CA SER A 28 -25.17 -22.87 2.05
C SER A 28 -25.43 -24.09 2.95
N ILE A 29 -26.55 -24.08 3.68
CA ILE A 29 -26.93 -25.22 4.55
C ILE A 29 -28.16 -25.98 4.08
N GLY A 30 -28.98 -25.39 3.21
CA GLY A 30 -30.16 -26.03 2.61
C GLY A 30 -29.90 -26.56 1.20
N GLU A 31 -28.82 -26.13 0.54
CA GLU A 31 -28.49 -26.57 -0.81
C GLU A 31 -27.00 -26.89 -0.99
N ARG A 32 -26.68 -27.68 -2.01
CA ARG A 32 -25.29 -27.92 -2.40
C ARG A 32 -25.17 -28.15 -3.91
N GLY A 33 -24.23 -27.45 -4.54
CA GLY A 33 -23.92 -27.61 -5.97
C GLY A 33 -22.83 -28.66 -6.20
N ALA A 34 -22.77 -29.21 -7.42
CA ALA A 34 -21.81 -30.25 -7.81
C ALA A 34 -20.33 -29.83 -7.66
N HIS A 35 -20.05 -28.53 -7.61
CA HIS A 35 -18.71 -27.97 -7.44
C HIS A 35 -18.25 -27.94 -5.96
N ASP A 36 -19.13 -28.17 -5.00
CA ASP A 36 -18.75 -28.17 -3.58
C ASP A 36 -17.88 -29.40 -3.24
N PRO A 37 -16.72 -29.25 -2.57
CA PRO A 37 -15.82 -30.36 -2.23
C PRO A 37 -16.46 -31.48 -1.40
N TYR A 38 -17.55 -31.19 -0.71
CA TYR A 38 -18.29 -32.16 0.11
C TYR A 38 -19.49 -32.76 -0.65
N TYR A 39 -19.73 -32.40 -1.91
CA TYR A 39 -20.87 -32.90 -2.70
C TYR A 39 -20.89 -34.44 -2.74
N ASN A 40 -19.74 -35.06 -3.03
CA ASN A 40 -19.63 -36.53 -3.08
C ASN A 40 -19.77 -37.22 -1.72
N SER A 41 -19.72 -36.46 -0.61
CA SER A 41 -19.96 -37.00 0.74
C SER A 41 -21.42 -36.90 1.18
N ILE A 42 -22.29 -36.31 0.36
CA ILE A 42 -23.72 -36.25 0.63
C ILE A 42 -24.34 -37.62 0.40
N LYS A 43 -25.03 -38.11 1.42
CA LYS A 43 -25.77 -39.37 1.31
C LYS A 43 -27.12 -39.14 0.64
N LYS A 44 -27.59 -40.13 -0.14
CA LYS A 44 -28.84 -40.03 -0.91
C LYS A 44 -30.04 -39.74 -0.02
N GLU A 45 -30.08 -40.30 1.20
CA GLU A 45 -31.14 -40.08 2.17
C GLU A 45 -31.18 -38.67 2.79
N TRP A 46 -30.17 -37.83 2.53
CA TRP A 46 -30.16 -36.42 2.93
C TRP A 46 -30.76 -35.50 1.87
N VAL A 47 -31.07 -36.00 0.68
CA VAL A 47 -31.57 -35.19 -0.43
C VAL A 47 -33.09 -35.21 -0.45
N ILE A 48 -33.73 -34.03 -0.45
CA ILE A 48 -35.19 -33.87 -0.49
C ILE A 48 -35.70 -33.25 -1.80
N GLY A 49 -34.83 -32.72 -2.64
CA GLY A 49 -35.22 -32.16 -3.94
C GLY A 49 -34.06 -31.57 -4.72
N GLN A 50 -34.38 -30.79 -5.75
CA GLN A 50 -33.41 -30.09 -6.59
C GLN A 50 -33.88 -28.67 -6.90
N ASN A 51 -32.96 -27.72 -6.90
CA ASN A 51 -33.21 -26.36 -7.35
C ASN A 51 -32.71 -26.20 -8.79
N LYS A 52 -33.64 -26.12 -9.74
CA LYS A 52 -33.31 -26.05 -11.18
C LYS A 52 -32.61 -24.75 -11.58
N VAL A 53 -32.86 -23.65 -10.87
CA VAL A 53 -32.26 -22.33 -11.17
C VAL A 53 -30.76 -22.35 -10.88
N TRP A 54 -30.38 -22.89 -9.72
CA TRP A 54 -28.99 -22.92 -9.26
C TRP A 54 -28.26 -24.24 -9.52
N LYS A 55 -28.95 -25.22 -10.15
CA LYS A 55 -28.42 -26.57 -10.44
C LYS A 55 -27.82 -27.24 -9.19
N SER A 56 -28.52 -27.12 -8.06
CA SER A 56 -28.12 -27.64 -6.76
C SER A 56 -29.12 -28.70 -6.27
N ILE A 57 -28.66 -29.57 -5.38
CA ILE A 57 -29.53 -30.48 -4.61
C ILE A 57 -29.99 -29.78 -3.33
N VAL A 58 -31.24 -30.02 -2.94
CA VAL A 58 -31.82 -29.52 -1.69
C VAL A 58 -31.65 -30.58 -0.60
N LEU A 59 -31.09 -30.17 0.54
CA LEU A 59 -30.66 -31.04 1.63
C LEU A 59 -31.60 -30.96 2.83
N ASP A 60 -31.71 -32.07 3.57
CA ASP A 60 -32.64 -32.21 4.69
C ASP A 60 -31.96 -32.06 6.05
N LEU A 61 -32.11 -30.88 6.67
CA LEU A 61 -31.60 -30.63 8.02
C LEU A 61 -32.23 -31.53 9.09
N ARG A 62 -33.36 -32.20 8.84
CA ARG A 62 -33.95 -33.15 9.80
C ARG A 62 -33.06 -34.38 10.00
N LYS A 63 -32.21 -34.70 9.03
CA LYS A 63 -31.27 -35.82 9.12
C LYS A 63 -30.10 -35.47 10.05
N GLU A 64 -30.03 -36.16 11.18
CA GLU A 64 -29.01 -35.92 12.22
C GLU A 64 -27.57 -36.06 11.67
N GLY A 65 -27.33 -37.05 10.81
CA GLY A 65 -26.02 -37.26 10.17
C GLY A 65 -25.55 -36.05 9.34
N TYR A 66 -26.48 -35.36 8.68
CA TYR A 66 -26.18 -34.15 7.91
C TYR A 66 -25.84 -32.98 8.84
N ARG A 67 -26.67 -32.73 9.87
CA ARG A 67 -26.40 -31.71 10.90
C ARG A 67 -25.06 -31.93 11.60
N LYS A 68 -24.73 -33.17 11.96
CA LYS A 68 -23.42 -33.55 12.53
C LYS A 68 -22.28 -33.22 11.57
N THR A 69 -22.44 -33.47 10.27
CA THR A 69 -21.43 -33.14 9.26
C THR A 69 -21.17 -31.63 9.18
N LEU A 70 -22.23 -30.81 9.19
CA LEU A 70 -22.10 -29.35 9.22
C LEU A 70 -21.38 -28.87 10.49
N LEU A 71 -21.84 -29.30 11.67
CA LEU A 71 -21.34 -28.84 12.98
C LEU A 71 -19.92 -29.33 13.29
N ASN A 72 -19.59 -30.58 12.95
CA ASN A 72 -18.36 -31.22 13.41
C ASN A 72 -17.25 -31.24 12.35
N ARG A 73 -17.58 -31.02 11.06
CA ARG A 73 -16.60 -31.07 9.98
C ARG A 73 -16.50 -29.76 9.21
N ILE A 74 -17.61 -29.24 8.70
CA ILE A 74 -17.60 -28.13 7.74
C ILE A 74 -17.35 -26.78 8.44
N ILE A 75 -18.17 -26.40 9.42
CA ILE A 75 -18.01 -25.16 10.18
C ILE A 75 -16.62 -25.08 10.86
N PRO A 76 -16.15 -26.09 11.59
CA PRO A 76 -14.82 -26.02 12.21
C PRO A 76 -13.68 -25.97 11.18
N SER A 77 -13.84 -26.56 9.98
CA SER A 77 -12.87 -26.40 8.88
C SER A 77 -12.77 -24.94 8.40
N ILE A 78 -13.90 -24.25 8.29
CA ILE A 78 -13.96 -22.81 7.96
C ILE A 78 -13.28 -21.98 9.06
N ILE A 79 -13.60 -22.23 10.33
CA ILE A 79 -13.01 -21.50 11.46
C ILE A 79 -11.49 -21.75 11.53
N LYS A 80 -11.04 -23.00 11.33
CA LYS A 80 -9.60 -23.35 11.30
C LYS A 80 -8.84 -22.65 10.17
N LYS A 81 -9.52 -22.34 9.04
CA LYS A 81 -8.95 -21.50 7.98
C LYS A 81 -8.76 -20.04 8.42
N GLY A 82 -9.42 -19.58 9.48
CA GLY A 82 -9.23 -18.26 10.09
C GLY A 82 -10.32 -17.25 9.77
N TYR A 83 -11.48 -17.71 9.28
CA TYR A 83 -12.68 -16.89 9.18
C TYR A 83 -13.24 -16.59 10.57
N GLU A 84 -13.75 -15.38 10.75
CA GLU A 84 -14.29 -14.86 12.02
C GLU A 84 -15.81 -14.96 12.09
N GLY A 85 -16.44 -15.48 11.03
CA GLY A 85 -17.88 -15.65 10.95
C GLY A 85 -18.32 -16.50 9.77
N ILE A 86 -19.60 -16.85 9.79
CA ILE A 86 -20.31 -17.56 8.74
C ILE A 86 -21.58 -16.79 8.35
N MET A 87 -21.91 -16.81 7.06
CA MET A 87 -23.18 -16.37 6.51
C MET A 87 -23.92 -17.63 6.04
N LEU A 88 -25.01 -17.94 6.74
CA LEU A 88 -25.86 -19.09 6.49
C LEU A 88 -26.86 -18.73 5.39
N ASP A 89 -26.76 -19.44 4.27
CA ASP A 89 -27.62 -19.26 3.11
C ASP A 89 -28.57 -20.47 2.94
N THR A 90 -29.56 -20.31 2.07
CA THR A 90 -30.55 -21.35 1.67
C THR A 90 -31.41 -21.90 2.80
N LEU A 91 -31.67 -21.05 3.81
CA LEU A 91 -32.55 -21.33 4.95
C LEU A 91 -34.04 -21.44 4.57
N ASP A 92 -34.41 -21.10 3.34
CA ASP A 92 -35.77 -21.19 2.81
C ASP A 92 -35.94 -22.27 1.72
N SER A 93 -34.86 -22.95 1.31
CA SER A 93 -34.88 -23.91 0.19
C SER A 93 -35.68 -25.18 0.43
N TYR A 94 -36.02 -25.54 1.67
CA TYR A 94 -36.95 -26.65 1.91
C TYR A 94 -38.35 -26.36 1.31
N GLN A 95 -38.74 -25.09 1.20
CA GLN A 95 -40.07 -24.68 0.71
C GLN A 95 -40.33 -25.08 -0.74
N ILE A 96 -39.27 -25.23 -1.56
CA ILE A 96 -39.40 -25.70 -2.95
C ILE A 96 -39.48 -27.23 -3.07
N SER A 97 -39.14 -27.97 -2.01
CA SER A 97 -38.97 -29.44 -2.07
C SER A 97 -39.95 -30.24 -1.20
N ILE A 98 -40.48 -29.65 -0.12
CA ILE A 98 -41.41 -30.34 0.79
C ILE A 98 -42.75 -29.62 0.90
N LYS A 99 -43.83 -30.39 1.15
CA LYS A 99 -45.20 -29.87 1.33
C LYS A 99 -45.29 -28.90 2.51
N ASN A 100 -46.12 -27.87 2.37
CA ASN A 100 -46.32 -26.81 3.39
C ASN A 100 -46.67 -27.35 4.79
N SER A 101 -47.39 -28.48 4.88
CA SER A 101 -47.73 -29.13 6.15
C SER A 101 -46.50 -29.61 6.95
N LYS A 102 -45.36 -29.79 6.29
CA LYS A 102 -44.09 -30.25 6.89
C LYS A 102 -43.09 -29.12 7.16
N TRP A 103 -43.43 -27.88 6.82
CA TRP A 103 -42.52 -26.74 7.02
C TRP A 103 -42.22 -26.48 8.49
N LYS A 104 -43.23 -26.50 9.37
CA LYS A 104 -43.03 -26.29 10.82
C LYS A 104 -42.07 -27.30 11.45
N GLU A 105 -42.15 -28.56 11.02
CA GLU A 105 -41.25 -29.63 11.46
C GLU A 105 -39.79 -29.29 11.08
N TYR A 106 -39.57 -28.91 9.81
CA TYR A 106 -38.25 -28.52 9.31
C TYR A 106 -37.72 -27.26 10.01
N GLU A 107 -38.54 -26.22 10.12
CA GLU A 107 -38.24 -24.94 10.78
C GLU A 107 -37.81 -25.14 12.24
N SER A 108 -38.48 -26.02 12.98
CA SER A 108 -38.11 -26.33 14.37
C SER A 108 -36.69 -26.89 14.49
N ILE A 109 -36.30 -27.75 13.55
CA ILE A 109 -34.96 -28.33 13.47
C ILE A 109 -33.93 -27.30 13.05
N GLU A 110 -34.28 -26.41 12.13
CA GLU A 110 -33.40 -25.32 11.69
C GLU A 110 -33.11 -24.34 12.84
N VAL A 111 -34.12 -23.98 13.63
CA VAL A 111 -33.97 -23.18 14.86
C VAL A 111 -33.04 -23.87 15.86
N GLU A 112 -33.28 -25.14 16.14
CA GLU A 112 -32.44 -25.94 17.06
C GLU A 112 -30.99 -25.98 16.57
N PHE A 113 -30.79 -26.15 15.26
CA PHE A 113 -29.48 -26.21 14.64
C PHE A 113 -28.71 -24.89 14.78
N ILE A 114 -29.34 -23.74 14.50
CA ILE A 114 -28.72 -22.42 14.65
C ILE A 114 -28.34 -22.15 16.12
N LYS A 115 -29.22 -22.51 17.06
CA LYS A 115 -28.93 -22.47 18.50
C LYS A 115 -27.70 -23.30 18.87
N LYS A 116 -27.61 -24.52 18.33
CA LYS A 116 -26.44 -25.41 18.51
C LYS A 116 -25.16 -24.81 17.92
N ILE A 117 -25.22 -24.14 16.75
CA ILE A 117 -24.05 -23.42 16.21
C ILE A 117 -23.58 -22.35 17.19
N ARG A 118 -24.49 -21.48 17.66
CA ARG A 118 -24.13 -20.41 18.61
C ARG A 118 -23.55 -20.97 19.91
N GLN A 119 -24.16 -22.02 20.46
CA GLN A 119 -23.67 -22.67 21.67
C GLN A 119 -22.25 -23.23 21.48
N ARG A 120 -21.98 -23.86 20.32
CA ARG A 120 -20.67 -24.46 20.03
C ARG A 120 -19.60 -23.43 19.68
N TYR A 121 -19.99 -22.34 19.02
CA TYR A 121 -19.11 -21.30 18.50
C TYR A 121 -19.59 -19.91 18.96
N PRO A 122 -19.49 -19.58 20.25
CA PRO A 122 -20.09 -18.37 20.81
C PRO A 122 -19.51 -17.06 20.25
N HIS A 123 -18.25 -17.08 19.81
CA HIS A 123 -17.50 -15.87 19.42
C HIS A 123 -17.52 -15.54 17.92
N ILE A 124 -18.08 -16.41 17.08
CA ILE A 124 -18.10 -16.15 15.63
C ILE A 124 -19.28 -15.25 15.27
N ILE A 125 -19.13 -14.48 14.20
CA ILE A 125 -20.26 -13.75 13.60
C ILE A 125 -21.15 -14.74 12.86
N ILE A 126 -22.46 -14.71 13.09
CA ILE A 126 -23.46 -15.50 12.37
C ILE A 126 -24.41 -14.54 11.65
N ILE A 127 -24.37 -14.56 10.32
CA ILE A 127 -25.31 -13.84 9.46
C ILE A 127 -26.28 -14.87 8.86
N VAL A 128 -27.56 -14.55 8.79
CA VAL A 128 -28.57 -15.44 8.19
C VAL A 128 -29.28 -14.78 7.01
N ASN A 129 -29.43 -15.50 5.89
CA ASN A 129 -30.10 -15.00 4.69
C ASN A 129 -31.59 -15.39 4.66
N ARG A 130 -32.49 -14.40 4.72
CA ARG A 130 -33.95 -14.55 4.54
C ARG A 130 -34.75 -15.48 5.48
N PRO A 131 -34.33 -15.92 6.69
CA PRO A 131 -35.14 -16.86 7.49
C PRO A 131 -36.34 -16.19 8.19
N PHE A 132 -37.20 -15.47 7.45
CA PHE A 132 -38.30 -14.66 7.97
C PHE A 132 -39.28 -15.46 8.85
N ARG A 133 -39.44 -16.76 8.60
CA ARG A 133 -40.39 -17.61 9.34
C ARG A 133 -39.90 -18.04 10.71
N ILE A 134 -38.58 -17.97 10.96
CA ILE A 134 -37.97 -18.43 12.21
C ILE A 134 -37.19 -17.34 12.96
N ILE A 135 -37.06 -16.14 12.39
CA ILE A 135 -36.18 -15.08 12.90
C ILE A 135 -36.47 -14.69 14.36
N ASP A 136 -37.75 -14.63 14.76
CA ASP A 136 -38.16 -14.33 16.13
C ASP A 136 -37.60 -15.34 17.15
N GLN A 137 -37.42 -16.59 16.74
CA GLN A 137 -36.93 -17.67 17.60
C GLN A 137 -35.40 -17.76 17.67
N ILE A 138 -34.69 -17.11 16.74
CA ILE A 138 -33.23 -17.17 16.61
C ILE A 138 -32.53 -15.83 16.81
N LYS A 139 -33.27 -14.73 17.02
CA LYS A 139 -32.72 -13.37 17.08
C LYS A 139 -31.54 -13.22 18.07
N ASP A 140 -31.59 -13.91 19.20
CA ASP A 140 -30.56 -13.83 20.25
C ASP A 140 -29.35 -14.75 19.97
N HIS A 141 -29.36 -15.44 18.84
CA HIS A 141 -28.31 -16.39 18.43
C HIS A 141 -27.59 -15.96 17.15
N VAL A 142 -28.00 -14.88 16.50
CA VAL A 142 -27.43 -14.36 15.25
C VAL A 142 -26.98 -12.91 15.42
N ASP A 143 -26.03 -12.47 14.60
CA ASP A 143 -25.45 -11.12 14.69
C ASP A 143 -25.98 -10.15 13.62
N ALA A 144 -26.48 -10.69 12.49
CA ALA A 144 -27.09 -9.88 11.44
C ALA A 144 -28.05 -10.71 10.58
N PHE A 145 -28.98 -10.00 9.94
CA PHE A 145 -29.90 -10.55 8.96
C PHE A 145 -29.52 -10.05 7.57
N LEU A 146 -29.62 -10.91 6.55
CA LEU A 146 -29.38 -10.55 5.15
C LEU A 146 -30.65 -10.78 4.33
N ALA A 147 -30.90 -9.88 3.37
CA ALA A 147 -31.96 -10.05 2.40
C ALA A 147 -31.55 -9.60 1.00
N GLU A 148 -32.03 -10.35 0.02
CA GLU A 148 -31.96 -10.08 -1.41
C GLU A 148 -33.39 -10.07 -1.97
N SER A 149 -33.78 -9.35 -3.00
CA SER A 149 -33.33 -7.98 -3.29
C SER A 149 -34.51 -7.04 -3.07
N LEU A 150 -34.24 -5.80 -2.71
CA LEU A 150 -35.23 -4.83 -2.25
C LEU A 150 -35.75 -3.91 -3.37
N PHE A 151 -34.85 -3.27 -4.11
CA PHE A 151 -35.22 -2.33 -5.17
C PHE A 151 -34.78 -2.81 -6.55
N TYR A 152 -33.61 -3.44 -6.65
CA TYR A 152 -33.06 -3.98 -7.89
C TYR A 152 -32.52 -5.39 -7.65
N GLY A 153 -32.91 -6.31 -8.50
CA GLY A 153 -32.58 -7.73 -8.37
C GLY A 153 -32.40 -8.39 -9.73
N LEU A 154 -32.57 -9.70 -9.75
CA LEU A 154 -32.49 -10.52 -10.94
C LEU A 154 -33.84 -11.17 -11.24
N ASP A 155 -34.21 -11.23 -12.51
CA ASP A 155 -35.34 -12.03 -12.97
C ASP A 155 -34.98 -13.53 -13.06
N SER A 156 -35.91 -14.36 -13.51
CA SER A 156 -35.69 -15.81 -13.69
C SER A 156 -34.61 -16.16 -14.71
N ASN A 157 -34.28 -15.23 -15.61
CA ASN A 157 -33.26 -15.37 -16.64
C ASN A 157 -31.92 -14.73 -16.23
N LEU A 158 -31.79 -14.28 -14.98
CA LEU A 158 -30.60 -13.60 -14.44
C LEU A 158 -30.28 -12.27 -15.13
N ASN A 159 -31.31 -11.56 -15.62
CA ASN A 159 -31.21 -10.18 -16.08
C ASN A 159 -31.45 -9.21 -14.93
N TYR A 160 -30.76 -8.07 -14.96
CA TYR A 160 -30.97 -6.98 -13.99
C TYR A 160 -32.35 -6.36 -14.19
N VAL A 161 -33.14 -6.31 -13.12
CA VAL A 161 -34.50 -5.76 -13.16
C VAL A 161 -34.81 -4.92 -11.92
N LYS A 162 -35.66 -3.92 -12.11
CA LYS A 162 -36.26 -3.17 -10.99
C LYS A 162 -37.36 -4.01 -10.35
N MET A 163 -37.33 -4.13 -9.02
CA MET A 163 -38.33 -4.89 -8.28
C MET A 163 -39.72 -4.23 -8.37
N LYS A 164 -40.77 -5.05 -8.50
CA LYS A 164 -42.16 -4.59 -8.50
C LYS A 164 -42.50 -3.94 -7.16
N GLN A 165 -43.21 -2.81 -7.19
CA GLN A 165 -43.52 -2.03 -5.98
C GLN A 165 -44.25 -2.85 -4.90
N GLY A 166 -45.15 -3.76 -5.29
CA GLY A 166 -45.82 -4.66 -4.35
C GLY A 166 -44.85 -5.58 -3.60
N HIS A 167 -43.89 -6.17 -4.30
CA HIS A 167 -42.86 -7.03 -3.70
C HIS A 167 -41.95 -6.23 -2.75
N THR A 168 -41.53 -5.02 -3.17
CA THR A 168 -40.75 -4.13 -2.31
C THR A 168 -41.51 -3.78 -1.03
N LYS A 169 -42.80 -3.42 -1.11
CA LYS A 169 -43.64 -3.12 0.07
C LYS A 169 -43.74 -4.31 1.03
N ILE A 170 -43.96 -5.52 0.51
CA ILE A 170 -44.04 -6.74 1.31
C ILE A 170 -42.70 -7.02 2.01
N LEU A 171 -41.59 -6.93 1.27
CA LEU A 171 -40.27 -7.17 1.84
C LEU A 171 -39.92 -6.12 2.89
N LEU A 172 -40.21 -4.83 2.66
CA LEU A 172 -40.01 -3.78 3.65
C LEU A 172 -40.76 -4.05 4.95
N LYS A 173 -42.02 -4.51 4.89
CA LYS A 173 -42.78 -4.87 6.10
C LYS A 173 -42.06 -5.94 6.91
N LYS A 174 -41.55 -6.99 6.24
CA LYS A 174 -40.78 -8.07 6.89
C LYS A 174 -39.45 -7.57 7.45
N LEU A 175 -38.71 -6.74 6.70
CA LEU A 175 -37.43 -6.19 7.17
C LEU A 175 -37.62 -5.23 8.36
N ASN A 176 -38.68 -4.44 8.37
CA ASN A 176 -39.00 -3.58 9.51
C ASN A 176 -39.35 -4.39 10.76
N HIS A 177 -40.02 -5.53 10.62
CA HIS A 177 -40.20 -6.48 11.72
C HIS A 177 -38.85 -6.96 12.26
N VAL A 178 -37.95 -7.45 11.41
CA VAL A 178 -36.60 -7.87 11.83
C VAL A 178 -35.81 -6.73 12.50
N LYS A 179 -35.95 -5.51 11.98
CA LYS A 179 -35.31 -4.31 12.55
C LYS A 179 -35.81 -4.03 13.96
N SER A 180 -37.11 -4.24 14.21
CA SER A 180 -37.72 -4.08 15.53
C SER A 180 -37.19 -5.09 16.56
N LEU A 181 -36.67 -6.23 16.11
CA LEU A 181 -35.99 -7.21 16.95
C LEU A 181 -34.56 -6.81 17.36
N GLY A 182 -34.06 -5.64 16.89
CA GLY A 182 -32.73 -5.11 17.22
C GLY A 182 -31.59 -5.64 16.36
N LEU A 183 -31.88 -6.39 15.29
CA LEU A 183 -30.85 -6.95 14.41
C LEU A 183 -30.41 -5.96 13.31
N PRO A 184 -29.09 -5.83 13.05
CA PRO A 184 -28.59 -5.19 11.85
C PRO A 184 -29.05 -5.94 10.60
N ILE A 185 -29.52 -5.21 9.60
CA ILE A 185 -30.01 -5.77 8.33
C ILE A 185 -29.09 -5.36 7.20
N ILE A 186 -28.58 -6.35 6.47
CA ILE A 186 -27.82 -6.19 5.24
C ILE A 186 -28.77 -6.42 4.07
N VAL A 187 -28.85 -5.46 3.15
CA VAL A 187 -29.64 -5.60 1.92
C VAL A 187 -28.69 -5.66 0.74
N VAL A 188 -28.80 -6.74 -0.03
CA VAL A 188 -28.01 -6.97 -1.24
C VAL A 188 -28.91 -6.80 -2.45
N ASP A 189 -28.58 -5.79 -3.26
CA ASP A 189 -29.28 -5.46 -4.50
C ASP A 189 -28.31 -5.64 -5.68
N TYR A 190 -28.86 -6.04 -6.83
CA TYR A 190 -28.09 -6.36 -8.02
C TYR A 190 -28.28 -5.28 -9.09
N VAL A 191 -27.18 -4.62 -9.46
CA VAL A 191 -27.15 -3.59 -10.51
C VAL A 191 -25.97 -3.86 -11.44
N ASP A 192 -26.14 -3.58 -12.73
CA ASP A 192 -25.06 -3.70 -13.71
C ASP A 192 -23.85 -2.84 -13.29
N PRO A 193 -22.61 -3.38 -13.28
CA PRO A 193 -21.39 -2.62 -13.03
C PRO A 193 -21.25 -1.34 -13.88
N GLU A 194 -21.75 -1.32 -15.11
CA GLU A 194 -21.74 -0.14 -15.98
C GLU A 194 -22.65 0.98 -15.45
N GLU A 195 -23.65 0.66 -14.62
CA GLU A 195 -24.62 1.57 -14.03
C GLU A 195 -24.25 2.04 -12.61
N ARG A 196 -22.97 2.36 -12.37
CA ARG A 196 -22.46 2.77 -11.05
C ARG A 196 -23.24 3.91 -10.38
N LYS A 197 -23.76 4.87 -11.17
CA LYS A 197 -24.61 5.97 -10.65
C LYS A 197 -25.93 5.46 -10.07
N LEU A 198 -26.54 4.46 -10.72
CA LEU A 198 -27.75 3.82 -10.22
C LEU A 198 -27.44 3.04 -8.95
N ALA A 199 -26.37 2.23 -8.95
CA ALA A 199 -25.95 1.48 -7.79
C ALA A 199 -25.75 2.38 -6.55
N LYS A 200 -25.19 3.58 -6.74
CA LYS A 200 -25.03 4.58 -5.68
C LYS A 200 -26.36 5.09 -5.13
N LYS A 201 -27.30 5.44 -6.01
CA LYS A 201 -28.65 5.87 -5.61
C LYS A 201 -29.40 4.77 -4.85
N VAL A 202 -29.25 3.52 -5.28
CA VAL A 202 -29.87 2.36 -4.61
C VAL A 202 -29.25 2.16 -3.22
N ALA A 203 -27.92 2.21 -3.10
CA ALA A 203 -27.24 2.10 -1.82
C ALA A 203 -27.65 3.22 -0.84
N GLU A 204 -27.74 4.46 -1.31
CA GLU A 204 -28.21 5.61 -0.53
C GLU A 204 -29.67 5.43 -0.08
N LYS A 205 -30.54 4.93 -0.95
CA LYS A 205 -31.95 4.66 -0.63
C LYS A 205 -32.09 3.57 0.44
N ILE A 206 -31.35 2.47 0.32
CA ILE A 206 -31.30 1.40 1.31
C ILE A 206 -30.77 1.94 2.65
N LYS A 207 -29.68 2.72 2.63
CA LYS A 207 -29.11 3.35 3.83
C LYS A 207 -30.10 4.29 4.51
N GLY A 208 -30.87 5.06 3.74
CA GLY A 208 -31.92 5.96 4.23
C GLY A 208 -33.05 5.25 4.99
N LEU A 209 -33.27 3.96 4.74
CA LEU A 209 -34.21 3.13 5.51
C LEU A 209 -33.60 2.56 6.81
N GLY A 210 -32.33 2.85 7.07
CA GLY A 210 -31.58 2.34 8.22
C GLY A 210 -31.10 0.90 8.05
N PHE A 211 -30.91 0.45 6.81
CA PHE A 211 -30.28 -0.84 6.48
C PHE A 211 -28.83 -0.64 6.01
N ILE A 212 -28.03 -1.70 6.03
CA ILE A 212 -26.65 -1.73 5.50
C ILE A 212 -26.72 -2.14 4.02
N PRO A 213 -26.48 -1.23 3.07
CA PRO A 213 -26.47 -1.60 1.66
C PRO A 213 -25.23 -2.38 1.28
N TRP A 214 -25.37 -3.31 0.35
CA TRP A 214 -24.30 -3.79 -0.51
C TRP A 214 -24.87 -4.00 -1.92
N VAL A 215 -24.66 -3.02 -2.81
CA VAL A 215 -25.14 -3.10 -4.19
C VAL A 215 -24.01 -3.58 -5.09
N THR A 216 -24.18 -4.71 -5.77
CA THR A 216 -23.11 -5.41 -6.50
C THR A 216 -23.65 -6.06 -7.79
N ASP A 217 -22.79 -6.76 -8.52
CA ASP A 217 -23.12 -7.44 -9.76
C ASP A 217 -23.66 -8.86 -9.50
N LYS A 218 -24.31 -9.44 -10.50
CA LYS A 218 -24.94 -10.77 -10.39
C LYS A 218 -23.98 -11.91 -10.06
N ASN A 219 -22.67 -11.74 -10.30
CA ASN A 219 -21.67 -12.77 -9.99
C ASN A 219 -20.94 -12.50 -8.66
N LEU A 220 -21.25 -11.40 -7.96
CA LEU A 220 -20.57 -10.99 -6.72
C LEU A 220 -19.05 -10.83 -6.90
N CYS A 221 -18.63 -10.41 -8.09
CA CYS A 221 -17.23 -10.27 -8.49
C CYS A 221 -16.71 -8.84 -8.37
N THR A 222 -17.61 -7.87 -8.24
CA THR A 222 -17.28 -6.47 -7.97
C THR A 222 -17.23 -6.19 -6.48
N VAL A 223 -16.43 -5.21 -6.07
CA VAL A 223 -16.38 -4.70 -4.68
C VAL A 223 -17.77 -4.22 -4.22
N GLY A 224 -18.58 -3.71 -5.15
CA GLY A 224 -19.90 -3.16 -4.90
C GLY A 224 -19.87 -1.80 -4.18
N ILE A 225 -21.06 -1.28 -3.87
CA ILE A 225 -21.26 -0.03 -3.13
C ILE A 225 -21.92 -0.35 -1.79
N GLY A 226 -21.18 -0.10 -0.71
CA GLY A 226 -21.63 -0.32 0.66
C GLY A 226 -22.15 0.95 1.35
N GLY A 227 -22.28 0.89 2.69
CA GLY A 227 -22.68 2.05 3.52
C GLY A 227 -21.67 3.22 3.49
N CYS A 228 -20.43 2.95 3.08
CA CYS A 228 -19.41 3.92 2.75
C CYS A 228 -18.91 3.67 1.32
N GLU A 229 -18.61 4.73 0.57
CA GLU A 229 -18.09 4.62 -0.79
C GLU A 229 -16.57 4.45 -0.75
N LEU A 230 -16.06 3.26 -1.05
CA LEU A 230 -14.62 3.01 -1.15
C LEU A 230 -14.02 3.78 -2.34
N ILE A 231 -12.88 4.43 -2.12
CA ILE A 231 -12.14 5.14 -3.16
C ILE A 231 -11.04 4.22 -3.70
N PRO A 232 -11.07 3.85 -4.99
CA PRO A 232 -10.01 3.05 -5.58
C PRO A 232 -8.71 3.86 -5.64
N ARG A 233 -7.64 3.30 -5.07
CA ARG A 233 -6.30 3.90 -5.10
C ARG A 233 -5.32 3.15 -6.00
N LYS A 234 -5.67 1.97 -6.50
CA LYS A 234 -4.75 1.20 -7.33
C LYS A 234 -4.62 1.82 -8.71
N VAL A 235 -3.41 1.84 -9.26
CA VAL A 235 -3.14 2.20 -10.66
C VAL A 235 -2.32 1.08 -11.28
N LEU A 236 -2.80 0.52 -12.37
CA LEU A 236 -2.10 -0.56 -13.06
C LEU A 236 -1.00 0.02 -13.94
N LEU A 237 0.22 -0.51 -13.83
CA LEU A 237 1.38 -0.09 -14.60
C LEU A 237 1.78 -1.23 -15.54
N LEU A 238 1.47 -1.09 -16.83
CA LEU A 238 1.71 -2.14 -17.82
C LEU A 238 3.10 -1.99 -18.44
N TYR A 239 3.84 -3.09 -18.45
CA TYR A 239 5.14 -3.23 -19.12
C TYR A 239 5.23 -4.57 -19.87
N ASP A 240 6.20 -4.68 -20.77
CA ASP A 240 6.48 -5.88 -21.57
C ASP A 240 7.80 -6.52 -21.14
N SER A 241 7.73 -7.71 -20.53
CA SER A 241 8.93 -8.44 -20.10
C SER A 241 9.79 -9.02 -21.22
N HIS A 242 9.32 -9.03 -22.48
CA HIS A 242 10.16 -9.38 -23.62
C HIS A 242 11.20 -8.29 -23.94
N THR A 243 10.92 -7.03 -23.61
CA THR A 243 11.83 -5.90 -23.83
C THR A 243 12.50 -5.45 -22.53
N GLU A 244 11.77 -5.48 -21.41
CA GLU A 244 12.26 -5.10 -20.09
C GLU A 244 12.18 -6.30 -19.13
N ILE A 245 13.20 -7.17 -19.15
CA ILE A 245 13.21 -8.48 -18.47
C ILE A 245 12.84 -8.38 -16.98
N ASP A 246 13.51 -7.49 -16.24
CA ASP A 246 13.26 -7.32 -14.79
C ASP A 246 12.28 -6.17 -14.55
N PRO A 247 11.13 -6.42 -13.88
CA PRO A 247 10.19 -5.35 -13.54
C PRO A 247 10.83 -4.22 -12.71
N ALA A 248 11.85 -4.50 -11.91
CA ALA A 248 12.56 -3.47 -11.12
C ALA A 248 13.39 -2.52 -11.99
N LEU A 249 13.76 -2.94 -13.21
CA LEU A 249 14.50 -2.10 -14.16
C LEU A 249 13.59 -1.43 -15.19
N SER A 250 12.34 -1.88 -15.29
CA SER A 250 11.36 -1.32 -16.23
C SER A 250 11.15 0.19 -16.06
N SER A 251 10.98 0.88 -17.18
CA SER A 251 10.79 2.33 -17.24
C SER A 251 9.53 2.75 -16.49
N ILE A 252 8.45 1.96 -16.58
CA ILE A 252 7.21 2.24 -15.86
C ILE A 252 7.41 2.20 -14.33
N HIS A 253 8.23 1.28 -13.83
CA HIS A 253 8.54 1.19 -12.41
C HIS A 253 9.46 2.34 -11.96
N ARG A 254 10.58 2.55 -12.68
CA ARG A 254 11.59 3.54 -12.30
C ARG A 254 11.05 4.98 -12.36
N LEU A 255 10.18 5.28 -13.32
CA LEU A 255 9.83 6.66 -13.66
C LEU A 255 8.38 7.04 -13.30
N VAL A 256 7.41 6.13 -13.47
CA VAL A 256 5.98 6.45 -13.28
C VAL A 256 5.48 6.15 -11.87
N GLN A 257 6.02 5.13 -11.21
CA GLN A 257 5.51 4.69 -9.92
C GLN A 257 5.63 5.76 -8.83
N MET A 258 6.77 6.44 -8.70
CA MET A 258 7.00 7.44 -7.66
C MET A 258 6.03 8.64 -7.74
N PRO A 259 5.82 9.28 -8.91
CA PRO A 259 4.82 10.35 -9.04
C PRO A 259 3.41 9.94 -8.59
N LEU A 260 2.99 8.70 -8.88
CA LEU A 260 1.69 8.17 -8.49
C LEU A 260 1.60 7.88 -6.99
N GLU A 261 2.67 7.32 -6.41
CA GLU A 261 2.79 7.11 -4.97
C GLU A 261 2.70 8.44 -4.20
N TRP A 262 3.37 9.48 -4.71
CA TRP A 262 3.26 10.81 -4.12
C TRP A 262 1.82 11.33 -4.16
N LEU A 263 1.05 11.07 -5.23
CA LEU A 263 -0.38 11.39 -5.31
C LEU A 263 -1.28 10.51 -4.42
N GLY A 264 -0.73 9.54 -3.69
CA GLY A 264 -1.46 8.65 -2.78
C GLY A 264 -2.02 7.39 -3.43
N PHE A 265 -1.70 7.14 -4.69
CA PHE A 265 -2.06 5.90 -5.38
C PHE A 265 -1.16 4.74 -4.95
N VAL A 266 -1.62 3.51 -5.24
CA VAL A 266 -0.89 2.26 -5.01
C VAL A 266 -0.62 1.65 -6.39
N PRO A 267 0.53 1.92 -7.00
CA PRO A 267 0.81 1.37 -8.32
C PRO A 267 1.13 -0.12 -8.22
N GLU A 268 0.66 -0.87 -9.22
CA GLU A 268 0.90 -2.31 -9.38
C GLU A 268 1.49 -2.56 -10.76
N VAL A 269 2.78 -2.90 -10.78
CA VAL A 269 3.50 -3.28 -12.01
C VAL A 269 3.00 -4.64 -12.47
N TYR A 270 2.56 -4.71 -13.73
CA TYR A 270 1.94 -5.89 -14.30
C TYR A 270 2.51 -6.18 -15.68
N ASP A 271 2.97 -7.42 -15.82
CA ASP A 271 3.56 -7.94 -17.06
C ASP A 271 2.46 -8.43 -17.99
N ILE A 272 2.34 -7.80 -19.16
CA ILE A 272 1.33 -8.18 -20.16
C ILE A 272 1.51 -9.60 -20.69
N ASN A 273 2.72 -10.16 -20.63
CA ASN A 273 3.02 -11.50 -21.13
C ASN A 273 2.43 -12.61 -20.25
N LYS A 274 1.94 -12.26 -19.05
CA LYS A 274 1.15 -13.15 -18.18
C LYS A 274 -0.33 -13.21 -18.59
N GLY A 275 -0.71 -12.51 -19.65
CA GLY A 275 -2.09 -12.32 -20.09
C GLY A 275 -2.77 -11.15 -19.40
N MET A 276 -3.88 -10.67 -19.97
CA MET A 276 -4.56 -9.47 -19.48
C MET A 276 -5.36 -9.71 -18.19
N PRO A 277 -5.36 -8.77 -17.22
CA PRO A 277 -6.20 -8.89 -16.02
C PRO A 277 -7.68 -9.06 -16.38
N LYS A 278 -8.31 -10.05 -15.75
CA LYS A 278 -9.73 -10.40 -15.92
C LYS A 278 -10.63 -9.61 -14.96
N GLY A 279 -11.94 -9.69 -15.18
CA GLY A 279 -12.94 -9.05 -14.32
C GLY A 279 -13.20 -7.57 -14.64
N TYR A 280 -14.08 -6.94 -13.88
CA TYR A 280 -14.37 -5.52 -13.95
C TYR A 280 -13.34 -4.76 -13.12
N LEU A 281 -12.55 -3.87 -13.74
CA LEU A 281 -11.39 -3.28 -13.06
C LEU A 281 -11.68 -1.90 -12.44
N ALA A 282 -12.71 -1.20 -12.92
CA ALA A 282 -12.96 0.20 -12.57
C ALA A 282 -13.49 0.42 -11.13
N ASP A 283 -13.82 -0.65 -10.40
CA ASP A 283 -14.17 -0.59 -8.98
C ASP A 283 -12.96 -0.70 -8.04
N THR A 284 -11.86 -1.28 -8.53
CA THR A 284 -10.66 -1.61 -7.77
C THR A 284 -9.48 -0.73 -8.16
N TYR A 285 -9.39 -0.38 -9.45
CA TYR A 285 -8.37 0.47 -10.04
C TYR A 285 -8.96 1.83 -10.39
N ARG A 286 -8.20 2.89 -10.11
CA ARG A 286 -8.51 4.24 -10.57
C ARG A 286 -8.23 4.40 -12.06
N GLY A 287 -7.23 3.68 -12.56
CA GLY A 287 -6.78 3.76 -13.93
C GLY A 287 -5.58 2.87 -14.21
N MET A 288 -5.01 3.03 -15.39
CA MET A 288 -3.76 2.40 -15.80
C MET A 288 -2.86 3.37 -16.56
N VAL A 289 -1.56 3.10 -16.53
CA VAL A 289 -0.56 3.72 -17.42
C VAL A 289 0.05 2.62 -18.27
N VAL A 290 0.14 2.88 -19.58
CA VAL A 290 0.67 1.97 -20.59
C VAL A 290 1.89 2.62 -21.22
N TRP A 291 3.05 1.99 -21.10
CA TRP A 291 4.29 2.45 -21.73
C TRP A 291 4.85 1.35 -22.61
N ILE A 292 4.14 1.09 -23.69
CA ILE A 292 4.45 0.02 -24.65
C ILE A 292 4.32 0.66 -26.04
N PRO A 293 5.38 0.68 -26.88
CA PRO A 293 5.30 1.27 -28.21
C PRO A 293 4.22 0.58 -29.07
N GLU A 294 4.47 -0.67 -29.45
CA GLU A 294 3.56 -1.51 -30.22
C GLU A 294 3.82 -2.99 -29.88
N LEU A 295 2.76 -3.79 -29.75
CA LEU A 295 2.85 -5.23 -29.52
C LEU A 295 2.87 -6.00 -30.84
N LYS A 296 3.57 -7.16 -30.84
CA LYS A 296 3.59 -8.08 -31.99
C LYS A 296 2.19 -8.55 -32.40
N ASP A 297 1.33 -8.87 -31.43
CA ASP A 297 -0.10 -9.16 -31.65
C ASP A 297 -0.97 -8.14 -30.90
N PRO A 298 -1.34 -7.02 -31.55
CA PRO A 298 -2.03 -5.91 -30.90
C PRO A 298 -3.54 -6.13 -30.73
N ILE A 299 -4.16 -7.07 -31.46
CA ILE A 299 -5.64 -7.17 -31.55
C ILE A 299 -6.29 -7.56 -30.22
N PRO A 300 -5.81 -8.60 -29.49
CA PRO A 300 -6.37 -8.93 -28.18
C PRO A 300 -6.22 -7.80 -27.18
N PHE A 301 -5.06 -7.13 -27.18
CA PHE A 301 -4.76 -6.01 -26.30
C PHE A 301 -5.69 -4.81 -26.59
N TYR A 302 -5.86 -4.45 -27.87
CA TYR A 302 -6.77 -3.39 -28.30
C TYR A 302 -8.23 -3.65 -27.89
N LYS A 303 -8.74 -4.88 -28.11
CA LYS A 303 -10.10 -5.27 -27.69
C LYS A 303 -10.26 -5.13 -26.17
N TRP A 304 -9.24 -5.53 -25.41
CA TRP A 304 -9.24 -5.38 -23.96
C TRP A 304 -9.23 -3.90 -23.53
N ILE A 305 -8.37 -3.06 -24.12
CA ILE A 305 -8.30 -1.62 -23.84
C ILE A 305 -9.66 -0.95 -24.08
N LYS A 306 -10.32 -1.22 -25.21
CA LYS A 306 -11.65 -0.67 -25.50
C LYS A 306 -12.68 -1.07 -24.45
N LYS A 307 -12.66 -2.34 -24.04
CA LYS A 307 -13.53 -2.83 -22.96
C LYS A 307 -13.26 -2.06 -21.66
N LYS A 308 -11.99 -1.83 -21.29
CA LYS A 308 -11.62 -1.13 -20.05
C LYS A 308 -11.99 0.35 -20.08
N ILE A 309 -11.86 1.01 -21.22
CA ILE A 309 -12.36 2.38 -21.40
C ILE A 309 -13.89 2.44 -21.24
N LYS A 310 -14.62 1.47 -21.83
CA LYS A 310 -16.09 1.37 -21.68
C LYS A 310 -16.50 1.14 -20.22
N GLU A 311 -15.76 0.32 -19.47
CA GLU A 311 -15.94 0.11 -18.03
C GLU A 311 -15.71 1.41 -17.20
N GLY A 312 -15.14 2.46 -17.79
CA GLY A 312 -14.89 3.75 -17.15
C GLY A 312 -13.49 3.92 -16.57
N LEU A 313 -12.59 2.96 -16.81
CA LEU A 313 -11.21 3.00 -16.34
C LEU A 313 -10.42 4.07 -17.09
N LYS A 314 -9.65 4.91 -16.37
CA LYS A 314 -8.81 5.93 -17.00
C LYS A 314 -7.51 5.32 -17.51
N ILE A 315 -7.15 5.56 -18.76
CA ILE A 315 -5.96 4.98 -19.39
C ILE A 315 -5.08 6.09 -19.94
N PHE A 316 -3.81 6.12 -19.54
CA PHE A 316 -2.83 7.04 -20.11
C PHE A 316 -1.73 6.28 -20.86
N PHE A 317 -1.59 6.58 -22.15
CA PHE A 317 -0.56 6.00 -23.02
C PHE A 317 0.67 6.90 -23.05
N VAL A 318 1.85 6.29 -22.90
CA VAL A 318 3.15 6.98 -22.90
C VAL A 318 3.95 6.52 -24.10
N GLY A 319 4.21 7.43 -25.03
CA GLY A 319 5.02 7.20 -26.23
C GLY A 319 4.32 6.40 -27.32
N GLY A 320 3.61 5.33 -26.97
CA GLY A 320 2.85 4.49 -27.89
C GLY A 320 1.60 3.90 -27.25
N PHE A 321 0.76 3.31 -28.08
CA PHE A 321 -0.55 2.78 -27.67
C PHE A 321 -0.51 1.27 -27.36
N GLY A 322 0.57 0.57 -27.68
CA GLY A 322 0.62 -0.90 -27.71
C GLY A 322 -0.10 -1.51 -28.91
N PHE A 323 -0.63 -0.69 -29.81
CA PHE A 323 -1.24 -1.07 -31.09
C PHE A 323 -1.00 0.03 -32.13
N PRO A 324 -1.14 -0.27 -33.45
CA PRO A 324 -0.76 0.65 -34.52
C PRO A 324 -1.48 2.01 -34.47
N ILE A 325 -0.75 3.06 -34.82
CA ILE A 325 -1.30 4.42 -35.02
C ILE A 325 -1.98 4.47 -36.40
N LYS A 326 -3.19 3.89 -36.49
CA LYS A 326 -4.03 3.88 -37.70
C LYS A 326 -5.46 4.28 -37.36
N LYS A 327 -6.17 4.79 -38.37
CA LYS A 327 -7.58 5.23 -38.26
C LYS A 327 -8.49 4.17 -37.65
N GLU A 328 -8.32 2.90 -38.01
CA GLU A 328 -9.13 1.76 -37.52
C GLU A 328 -9.01 1.50 -36.00
N PHE A 329 -7.86 1.82 -35.40
CA PHE A 329 -7.60 1.66 -33.97
C PHE A 329 -7.98 2.92 -33.18
N LEU A 330 -7.72 4.11 -33.73
CA LEU A 330 -7.81 5.37 -32.98
C LEU A 330 -9.16 6.09 -33.14
N SER A 331 -9.89 5.90 -34.25
CA SER A 331 -11.23 6.52 -34.40
C SER A 331 -12.21 6.08 -33.31
N PRO A 332 -12.25 4.81 -32.88
CA PRO A 332 -13.10 4.39 -31.74
C PRO A 332 -12.71 5.02 -30.40
N LEU A 333 -11.50 5.58 -30.29
CA LEU A 333 -11.04 6.37 -29.15
C LEU A 333 -11.29 7.88 -29.33
N ARG A 334 -11.96 8.27 -30.43
CA ARG A 334 -12.22 9.66 -30.84
C ARG A 334 -10.94 10.46 -31.09
N ILE A 335 -9.97 9.80 -31.71
CA ILE A 335 -8.73 10.42 -32.19
C ILE A 335 -8.71 10.30 -33.71
N GLU A 336 -8.72 11.44 -34.38
CA GLU A 336 -8.49 11.54 -35.81
C GLU A 336 -7.00 11.36 -36.11
N VAL A 337 -6.72 10.66 -37.21
CA VAL A 337 -5.37 10.31 -37.67
C VAL A 337 -5.21 10.84 -39.09
N VAL A 338 -4.26 11.75 -39.30
CA VAL A 338 -4.01 12.41 -40.59
C VAL A 338 -2.57 12.13 -41.04
N PRO A 339 -2.31 11.76 -42.31
CA PRO A 339 -0.95 11.58 -42.81
C PRO A 339 -0.08 12.83 -42.64
N ASN A 340 1.16 12.63 -42.16
CA ASN A 340 2.14 13.70 -42.03
C ASN A 340 2.84 13.96 -43.36
N LYS A 341 2.65 15.16 -43.93
CA LYS A 341 3.23 15.57 -45.22
C LYS A 341 4.65 16.16 -45.10
N ALA A 342 5.15 16.35 -43.87
CA ALA A 342 6.53 16.79 -43.65
C ALA A 342 7.54 15.67 -43.97
N LYS A 343 8.82 16.02 -44.12
CA LYS A 343 9.89 15.03 -44.28
C LYS A 343 10.41 14.54 -42.92
N LEU A 344 11.01 13.35 -42.87
CA LEU A 344 11.51 12.70 -41.64
C LEU A 344 12.45 13.59 -40.79
N LEU A 345 13.31 14.38 -41.44
CA LEU A 345 14.27 15.27 -40.78
C LEU A 345 13.66 16.62 -40.36
N GLU A 346 12.46 16.95 -40.81
CA GLU A 346 11.78 18.21 -40.50
C GLU A 346 11.06 18.08 -39.15
N ARG A 347 11.45 18.92 -38.19
CA ARG A 347 10.84 18.96 -36.86
C ARG A 347 9.58 19.81 -36.84
N ALA A 348 8.65 19.48 -35.96
CA ALA A 348 7.48 20.32 -35.70
C ALA A 348 7.78 21.33 -34.59
N ASN A 349 7.29 22.56 -34.75
CA ASN A 349 7.41 23.63 -33.77
C ASN A 349 6.20 23.64 -32.84
N ILE A 350 6.44 23.85 -31.55
CA ILE A 350 5.36 23.97 -30.57
C ILE A 350 4.75 25.36 -30.67
N ILE A 351 3.46 25.43 -30.99
CA ILE A 351 2.71 26.69 -31.12
C ILE A 351 1.92 27.03 -29.85
N LYS A 352 1.55 26.03 -29.05
CA LYS A 352 0.88 26.21 -27.77
C LYS A 352 1.23 25.08 -26.83
N LYS A 353 1.41 25.39 -25.54
CA LYS A 353 1.65 24.40 -24.49
C LYS A 353 0.95 24.78 -23.18
N ALA A 354 0.61 23.79 -22.37
CA ALA A 354 0.11 24.00 -21.00
C ALA A 354 1.26 24.30 -20.02
N ASP A 355 0.95 24.92 -18.88
CA ASP A 355 1.92 25.30 -17.82
C ASP A 355 2.71 24.14 -17.20
N ILE A 356 2.30 22.90 -17.49
CA ILE A 356 2.96 21.70 -17.00
C ILE A 356 4.07 21.20 -17.94
N VAL A 357 4.20 21.82 -19.12
CA VAL A 357 5.12 21.45 -20.20
C VAL A 357 6.35 22.37 -20.21
N GLY A 358 7.54 21.79 -20.36
CA GLY A 358 8.81 22.47 -20.14
C GLY A 358 9.26 22.40 -18.69
N PHE A 359 9.07 21.25 -18.03
CA PHE A 359 9.30 21.09 -16.59
C PHE A 359 10.78 21.11 -16.21
N GLU A 360 11.54 20.07 -16.58
CA GLU A 360 13.01 20.04 -16.41
C GLU A 360 13.74 20.39 -17.71
N THR A 361 13.04 20.24 -18.84
CA THR A 361 13.55 20.46 -20.19
C THR A 361 12.39 20.75 -21.15
N PRO A 362 12.56 21.51 -22.24
CA PRO A 362 11.56 21.58 -23.29
C PRO A 362 11.32 20.19 -23.94
N PRO A 363 10.06 19.87 -24.33
CA PRO A 363 9.77 18.65 -25.07
C PRO A 363 10.31 18.71 -26.51
N LEU A 364 10.56 17.54 -27.10
CA LEU A 364 10.94 17.39 -28.49
C LEU A 364 9.78 16.77 -29.29
N ILE A 365 9.34 17.44 -30.36
CA ILE A 365 8.30 16.91 -31.24
C ILE A 365 8.98 16.24 -32.43
N GLU A 366 9.21 14.93 -32.28
CA GLU A 366 9.79 14.10 -33.34
C GLU A 366 8.82 13.87 -34.49
N TYR A 367 9.37 13.52 -35.64
CA TYR A 367 8.58 13.11 -36.79
C TYR A 367 7.80 11.82 -36.47
N THR A 368 6.55 11.78 -36.91
CA THR A 368 5.68 10.59 -36.91
C THR A 368 4.96 10.53 -38.25
N ASP A 369 4.70 9.33 -38.76
CA ASP A 369 4.01 9.14 -40.06
C ASP A 369 2.59 9.72 -40.07
N TYR A 370 1.98 9.84 -38.89
CA TYR A 370 0.63 10.33 -38.71
C TYR A 370 0.53 11.36 -37.59
N LEU A 371 -0.24 12.42 -37.85
CA LEU A 371 -0.61 13.47 -36.91
C LEU A 371 -1.93 13.11 -36.22
N LEU A 372 -1.99 13.39 -34.92
CA LEU A 372 -3.13 13.03 -34.07
C LEU A 372 -3.95 14.25 -33.66
N TYR A 373 -5.28 14.13 -33.68
CA TYR A 373 -6.21 15.14 -33.21
C TYR A 373 -7.34 14.50 -32.39
N PRO A 374 -7.40 14.73 -31.08
CA PRO A 374 -8.54 14.28 -30.29
C PRO A 374 -9.77 15.14 -30.59
N GLU A 375 -10.91 14.53 -30.87
CA GLU A 375 -12.18 15.26 -31.10
C GLU A 375 -12.59 16.08 -29.87
N GLN A 376 -12.29 15.56 -28.68
CA GLN A 376 -12.62 16.17 -27.39
C GLN A 376 -11.50 15.94 -26.37
N GLY A 377 -11.25 16.95 -25.55
CA GLY A 377 -10.28 16.88 -24.46
C GLY A 377 -9.48 18.15 -24.32
N THR A 378 -8.42 18.07 -23.54
CA THR A 378 -7.46 19.16 -23.33
C THR A 378 -6.17 18.81 -24.07
N ALA A 379 -5.89 19.53 -25.14
CA ALA A 379 -4.58 19.53 -25.79
C ALA A 379 -3.56 20.20 -24.85
N LEU A 380 -2.56 19.45 -24.40
CA LEU A 380 -1.48 19.98 -23.56
C LEU A 380 -0.32 20.50 -24.41
N ILE A 381 -0.15 19.99 -25.62
CA ILE A 381 0.78 20.48 -26.64
C ILE A 381 0.03 20.59 -27.97
N LEU A 382 0.16 21.72 -28.64
CA LEU A 382 -0.16 21.90 -30.05
C LEU A 382 1.15 22.15 -30.80
N ALA A 383 1.38 21.39 -31.86
CA ALA A 383 2.55 21.53 -32.71
C ALA A 383 2.15 21.85 -34.16
N LYS A 384 3.03 22.50 -34.91
CA LYS A 384 2.87 22.80 -36.34
C LYS A 384 4.11 22.30 -37.08
N ASN A 385 3.92 21.44 -38.07
CA ASN A 385 5.03 20.96 -38.91
C ASN A 385 5.42 21.99 -39.98
N SER A 386 6.50 21.72 -40.71
CA SER A 386 7.02 22.52 -41.83
C SER A 386 6.02 22.75 -42.97
N LYS A 387 5.03 21.86 -43.14
CA LYS A 387 3.95 21.95 -44.15
C LYS A 387 2.70 22.67 -43.63
N GLY A 388 2.78 23.24 -42.43
CA GLY A 388 1.70 23.98 -41.81
C GLY A 388 0.59 23.13 -41.21
N GLN A 389 0.71 21.80 -41.20
CA GLN A 389 -0.23 20.93 -40.52
C GLN A 389 -0.06 21.05 -39.00
N ILE A 390 -1.17 21.30 -38.31
CA ILE A 390 -1.21 21.32 -36.84
C ILE A 390 -1.25 19.88 -36.33
N SER A 391 -0.89 19.58 -35.09
CA SER A 391 -1.14 18.29 -34.45
C SER A 391 -1.24 18.44 -32.94
N VAL A 392 -1.73 17.39 -32.26
CA VAL A 392 -1.82 17.32 -30.81
C VAL A 392 -0.95 16.15 -30.29
N PRO A 393 0.35 16.38 -30.05
CA PRO A 393 1.28 15.36 -29.56
C PRO A 393 0.98 14.83 -28.16
N LEU A 394 0.30 15.62 -27.32
CA LEU A 394 -0.03 15.28 -25.94
C LEU A 394 -1.41 15.81 -25.58
N ALA A 395 -2.29 14.92 -25.14
CA ALA A 395 -3.65 15.27 -24.76
C ALA A 395 -4.19 14.45 -23.58
N VAL A 396 -5.10 15.07 -22.82
CA VAL A 396 -5.92 14.41 -21.81
C VAL A 396 -7.37 14.43 -22.27
N THR A 397 -8.01 13.27 -22.35
CA THR A 397 -9.39 13.10 -22.83
C THR A 397 -10.31 12.64 -21.69
N ALA A 398 -11.59 12.44 -21.99
CA ALA A 398 -12.53 11.89 -21.01
C ALA A 398 -12.14 10.47 -20.52
N TRP A 399 -11.47 9.66 -21.35
CA TRP A 399 -11.05 8.30 -21.00
C TRP A 399 -9.63 8.21 -20.45
N GLY A 400 -8.88 9.32 -20.40
CA GLY A 400 -7.52 9.36 -19.87
C GLY A 400 -6.63 10.25 -20.73
N GLY A 401 -5.84 9.69 -21.63
CA GLY A 401 -5.05 10.48 -22.57
C GLY A 401 -3.91 9.71 -23.22
N TYR A 402 -3.07 10.42 -23.96
CA TYR A 402 -1.92 9.85 -24.63
C TYR A 402 -0.79 10.88 -24.79
N SER A 403 0.42 10.38 -25.00
CA SER A 403 1.58 11.13 -25.49
C SER A 403 2.23 10.36 -26.65
N ILE A 404 2.74 11.07 -27.66
CA ILE A 404 3.65 10.49 -28.65
C ILE A 404 5.09 10.44 -28.08
N PRO A 405 6.06 9.75 -28.73
CA PRO A 405 7.44 9.67 -28.24
C PRO A 405 8.09 11.04 -28.01
N SER A 406 9.05 11.11 -27.10
CA SER A 406 9.85 12.31 -26.80
C SER A 406 9.09 13.57 -26.34
N THR A 407 7.79 13.45 -26.03
CA THR A 407 6.97 14.58 -25.55
C THR A 407 6.90 14.75 -24.04
N VAL A 408 6.74 13.65 -23.30
CA VAL A 408 6.66 13.69 -21.83
C VAL A 408 8.01 13.49 -21.16
N MET A 409 8.90 12.77 -21.84
CA MET A 409 10.24 12.44 -21.38
C MET A 409 11.20 12.43 -22.56
N ILE A 410 12.40 12.92 -22.34
CA ILE A 410 13.49 12.88 -23.31
C ILE A 410 14.72 12.22 -22.67
N LYS A 411 15.62 11.72 -23.52
CA LYS A 411 16.98 11.39 -23.11
C LYS A 411 17.89 12.56 -23.45
N ASP A 412 18.71 13.00 -22.50
CA ASP A 412 19.72 14.03 -22.76
C ASP A 412 20.96 13.45 -23.45
N ILE A 413 21.98 14.29 -23.65
CA ILE A 413 23.26 13.88 -24.26
C ILE A 413 24.03 12.84 -23.43
N THR A 414 23.75 12.76 -22.12
CA THR A 414 24.33 11.77 -21.20
C THR A 414 23.46 10.51 -21.06
N LYS A 415 22.37 10.41 -21.85
CA LYS A 415 21.36 9.35 -21.85
C LYS A 415 20.48 9.31 -20.58
N GLU A 416 20.52 10.36 -19.76
CA GLU A 416 19.65 10.54 -18.60
C GLU A 416 18.21 10.78 -19.03
N ASP A 417 17.28 10.13 -18.34
CA ASP A 417 15.84 10.34 -18.53
C ASP A 417 15.43 11.66 -17.86
N ILE A 418 14.93 12.64 -18.62
CA ILE A 418 14.53 13.97 -18.10
C ILE A 418 13.05 14.23 -18.43
N TRP A 419 12.29 14.73 -17.45
CA TRP A 419 10.87 15.02 -17.63
C TRP A 419 10.65 16.35 -18.35
N ALA A 420 10.13 16.27 -19.58
CA ALA A 420 9.66 17.45 -20.28
C ALA A 420 8.30 17.95 -19.76
N VAL A 421 7.53 17.07 -19.10
CA VAL A 421 6.23 17.40 -18.49
C VAL A 421 6.22 17.01 -17.02
N ASP A 422 5.75 17.88 -16.11
CA ASP A 422 5.66 17.58 -14.67
C ASP A 422 4.74 16.35 -14.47
N PRO A 423 5.28 15.17 -14.11
CA PRO A 423 4.50 13.93 -14.10
C PRO A 423 3.46 13.92 -12.98
N ILE A 424 3.73 14.59 -11.86
CA ILE A 424 2.79 14.70 -10.75
C ILE A 424 1.57 15.53 -11.18
N LYS A 425 1.79 16.62 -11.91
CA LYS A 425 0.66 17.43 -12.43
C LYS A 425 -0.08 16.69 -13.55
N LEU A 426 0.64 16.02 -14.46
CA LEU A 426 0.04 15.22 -15.54
C LEU A 426 -0.89 14.13 -14.99
N PHE A 427 -0.38 13.27 -14.08
CA PHE A 427 -1.20 12.19 -13.52
C PHE A 427 -2.32 12.70 -12.60
N ARG A 428 -2.17 13.89 -12.01
CA ARG A 428 -3.29 14.56 -11.31
C ARG A 428 -4.40 14.97 -12.28
N LEU A 429 -4.07 15.45 -13.49
CA LEU A 429 -5.06 15.77 -14.52
C LEU A 429 -5.79 14.52 -15.04
N VAL A 430 -5.05 13.44 -15.27
CA VAL A 430 -5.58 12.16 -15.78
C VAL A 430 -6.48 11.48 -14.75
N PHE A 431 -5.94 11.22 -13.55
CA PHE A 431 -6.63 10.39 -12.54
C PHE A 431 -7.47 11.20 -11.56
N LYS A 432 -7.31 12.53 -11.48
CA LYS A 432 -8.10 13.43 -10.63
C LYS A 432 -8.24 12.93 -9.18
N PRO A 433 -7.13 12.65 -8.46
CA PRO A 433 -7.21 12.23 -7.06
C PRO A 433 -7.87 13.34 -6.22
N SER A 434 -8.90 12.97 -5.45
CA SER A 434 -9.66 13.90 -4.60
C SER A 434 -9.63 13.53 -3.12
N PHE A 435 -8.92 12.45 -2.78
CA PHE A 435 -8.86 11.87 -1.45
C PHE A 435 -7.64 12.35 -0.63
N PRO A 436 -7.71 12.27 0.71
CA PRO A 436 -6.57 12.51 1.58
C PRO A 436 -5.43 11.51 1.34
N VAL A 437 -4.19 11.98 1.25
CA VAL A 437 -3.04 11.14 0.87
C VAL A 437 -2.33 10.60 2.11
N PRO A 438 -2.25 9.28 2.34
CA PRO A 438 -1.41 8.73 3.39
C PRO A 438 0.06 9.07 3.14
N ASP A 439 0.77 9.55 4.16
CA ASP A 439 2.14 10.05 4.02
C ASP A 439 3.15 9.22 4.83
N VAL A 440 4.20 8.74 4.15
CA VAL A 440 5.26 7.91 4.74
C VAL A 440 6.52 8.72 5.09
N THR A 441 6.49 10.04 4.93
CA THR A 441 7.67 10.91 5.05
C THR A 441 7.68 11.74 6.34
N THR A 442 6.53 11.85 6.98
CA THR A 442 6.26 12.73 8.12
C THR A 442 5.52 11.98 9.21
N GLU A 443 5.85 12.24 10.47
CA GLU A 443 5.02 11.86 11.62
C GLU A 443 4.98 13.01 12.61
N ASN A 444 3.77 13.38 13.03
CA ASN A 444 3.52 14.50 13.94
C ASN A 444 4.20 15.80 13.48
N GLY A 445 4.13 16.10 12.18
CA GLY A 445 4.62 17.36 11.61
C GLY A 445 6.14 17.49 11.48
N ARG A 446 6.90 16.43 11.79
CA ARG A 446 8.36 16.38 11.59
C ARG A 446 8.74 15.32 10.56
N ARG A 447 9.81 15.60 9.82
CA ARG A 447 10.30 14.67 8.79
C ARG A 447 10.87 13.44 9.46
N LEU A 448 10.58 12.25 8.92
CA LEU A 448 11.15 11.02 9.47
C LEU A 448 12.66 10.97 9.21
N LEU A 449 13.39 10.41 10.18
CA LEU A 449 14.84 10.14 10.07
C LEU A 449 15.10 8.66 10.34
N THR A 450 15.77 7.99 9.42
CA THR A 450 16.28 6.62 9.59
C THR A 450 17.80 6.61 9.48
N ALA A 451 18.45 5.72 10.24
CA ALA A 451 19.85 5.36 10.06
C ALA A 451 19.96 3.84 9.93
N HIS A 452 20.61 3.36 8.87
CA HIS A 452 20.86 1.93 8.71
C HIS A 452 22.22 1.63 8.09
N LEU A 453 22.76 0.48 8.49
CA LEU A 453 24.10 0.02 8.14
C LEU A 453 24.05 -1.37 7.52
N ASP A 454 24.63 -1.48 6.32
CA ASP A 454 24.89 -2.74 5.67
C ASP A 454 26.19 -3.37 6.19
N GLY A 455 26.22 -4.70 6.21
CA GLY A 455 27.20 -5.49 6.97
C GLY A 455 28.61 -5.52 6.41
N ASP A 456 28.83 -4.94 5.24
CA ASP A 456 30.01 -5.09 4.39
C ASP A 456 31.28 -4.58 5.06
N SER A 457 32.36 -5.37 4.96
CA SER A 457 33.68 -5.02 5.49
C SER A 457 33.70 -4.76 7.00
N PHE A 458 32.86 -5.47 7.76
CA PHE A 458 32.84 -5.39 9.23
C PHE A 458 34.18 -5.81 9.86
N PHE A 459 34.93 -6.66 9.15
CA PHE A 459 36.21 -7.21 9.55
C PHE A 459 37.41 -6.28 9.29
N GLY A 460 37.21 -5.20 8.52
CA GLY A 460 38.26 -4.29 8.11
C GLY A 460 38.94 -3.60 9.29
N ASP A 461 40.19 -3.17 9.11
CA ASP A 461 40.95 -2.41 10.09
C ASP A 461 40.93 -0.92 9.70
N ALA A 462 40.91 -0.01 10.68
CA ALA A 462 40.92 1.42 10.40
C ALA A 462 42.33 1.89 10.00
N GLU A 463 42.47 2.57 8.86
CA GLU A 463 43.79 2.97 8.36
C GLU A 463 44.49 4.00 9.26
N PHE A 464 43.71 4.83 9.95
CA PHE A 464 44.22 5.84 10.88
C PHE A 464 44.44 5.31 12.31
N ASP A 465 43.92 4.13 12.62
CA ASP A 465 44.16 3.42 13.88
C ASP A 465 44.01 1.90 13.65
N PRO A 466 45.07 1.24 13.15
CA PRO A 466 45.01 -0.18 12.79
C PRO A 466 44.73 -1.11 13.98
N SER A 467 44.78 -0.60 15.22
CA SER A 467 44.41 -1.39 16.39
C SER A 467 42.91 -1.65 16.50
N ARG A 468 42.07 -0.85 15.83
CA ARG A 468 40.60 -0.91 15.87
C ARG A 468 40.04 -1.44 14.56
N THR A 469 39.02 -2.30 14.66
CA THR A 469 38.24 -2.68 13.46
C THR A 469 37.27 -1.56 13.06
N THR A 470 36.83 -1.55 11.80
CA THR A 470 35.77 -0.67 11.29
C THR A 470 34.50 -0.78 12.13
N GLY A 471 34.14 -1.99 12.57
CA GLY A 471 33.06 -2.25 13.53
C GLY A 471 33.24 -1.53 14.87
N GLU A 472 34.46 -1.48 15.42
CA GLU A 472 34.76 -0.77 16.66
C GLU A 472 34.76 0.75 16.47
N VAL A 473 35.29 1.24 15.35
CA VAL A 473 35.22 2.65 14.96
C VAL A 473 33.77 3.11 14.92
N LEU A 474 32.93 2.48 14.10
CA LEU A 474 31.54 2.93 13.95
C LEU A 474 30.70 2.72 15.21
N ARG A 475 30.98 1.68 16.01
CA ARG A 475 30.34 1.49 17.32
C ARG A 475 30.59 2.70 18.23
N ASP A 476 31.84 3.11 18.35
CA ASP A 476 32.25 4.08 19.36
C ASP A 476 32.12 5.53 18.89
N ASP A 477 32.46 5.81 17.64
CA ASP A 477 32.50 7.17 17.07
C ASP A 477 31.15 7.63 16.46
N ILE A 478 30.25 6.69 16.13
CA ILE A 478 28.96 7.01 15.49
C ILE A 478 27.80 6.49 16.34
N ILE A 479 27.64 5.18 16.48
CA ILE A 479 26.41 4.56 17.03
C ILE A 479 26.23 4.90 18.51
N LYS A 480 27.33 4.98 19.28
CA LYS A 480 27.30 5.43 20.69
C LYS A 480 27.16 6.94 20.84
N ILE A 481 27.56 7.75 19.87
CA ILE A 481 27.48 9.21 19.95
C ILE A 481 26.08 9.68 19.57
N TYR A 482 25.60 9.26 18.40
CA TYR A 482 24.28 9.64 17.90
C TYR A 482 23.22 8.67 18.43
N LYS A 483 22.56 9.02 19.53
CA LYS A 483 21.58 8.14 20.21
C LYS A 483 20.21 8.02 19.51
N ILE A 484 20.17 8.12 18.18
CA ILE A 484 18.97 7.80 17.38
C ILE A 484 18.88 6.29 17.10
N PRO A 485 17.71 5.78 16.66
CA PRO A 485 17.56 4.41 16.20
C PRO A 485 18.48 4.09 15.00
N HIS A 486 19.23 3.00 15.09
CA HIS A 486 20.04 2.43 14.01
C HIS A 486 19.57 1.02 13.71
N THR A 487 19.32 0.70 12.45
CA THR A 487 19.10 -0.69 12.00
C THR A 487 20.41 -1.20 11.41
N ILE A 488 21.05 -2.18 12.06
CA ILE A 488 22.41 -2.60 11.73
C ILE A 488 22.40 -4.07 11.34
N SER A 489 23.01 -4.38 10.21
CA SER A 489 23.17 -5.74 9.73
C SER A 489 24.61 -6.21 9.78
N ILE A 490 24.83 -7.50 9.51
CA ILE A 490 26.14 -8.11 9.33
C ILE A 490 26.09 -9.11 8.18
N VAL A 491 27.21 -9.32 7.51
CA VAL A 491 27.43 -10.46 6.62
C VAL A 491 27.97 -11.60 7.49
N GLU A 492 27.21 -12.70 7.63
CA GLU A 492 27.65 -13.80 8.50
C GLU A 492 28.99 -14.38 8.04
N GLY A 493 29.18 -14.58 6.73
CA GLY A 493 30.37 -15.16 6.12
C GLY A 493 31.64 -14.33 6.32
N GLU A 494 31.55 -13.06 6.70
CA GLU A 494 32.71 -12.25 7.07
C GLU A 494 33.14 -12.47 8.52
N ILE A 495 32.20 -12.77 9.43
CA ILE A 495 32.49 -12.73 10.86
C ILE A 495 32.44 -14.09 11.57
N ALA A 496 31.75 -15.08 10.98
CA ALA A 496 31.54 -16.37 11.62
C ALA A 496 32.82 -17.24 11.61
N PRO A 497 32.96 -18.21 12.53
CA PRO A 497 34.14 -19.08 12.57
C PRO A 497 34.35 -19.92 11.31
N TRP A 498 33.27 -20.18 10.57
CA TRP A 498 33.27 -20.88 9.28
C TRP A 498 33.33 -19.93 8.06
N GLY A 499 33.49 -18.63 8.31
CA GLY A 499 33.58 -17.59 7.29
C GLY A 499 35.01 -17.32 6.82
N LEU A 500 35.18 -16.25 6.04
CA LEU A 500 36.46 -15.82 5.45
C LEU A 500 37.50 -15.43 6.51
N HIS A 501 37.07 -14.84 7.62
CA HIS A 501 37.97 -14.32 8.66
C HIS A 501 37.90 -15.13 9.96
N SER A 502 37.94 -16.47 9.85
CA SER A 502 37.86 -17.40 10.98
C SER A 502 38.80 -17.06 12.14
N LYS A 503 40.04 -16.64 11.84
CA LYS A 503 41.04 -16.20 12.84
C LYS A 503 40.60 -14.95 13.63
N LYS A 504 39.90 -14.00 13.00
CA LYS A 504 39.38 -12.78 13.66
C LYS A 504 38.00 -13.00 14.30
N SER A 505 37.31 -14.11 14.01
CA SER A 505 35.90 -14.34 14.34
C SER A 505 35.54 -14.11 15.82
N LYS A 506 36.34 -14.62 16.78
CA LYS A 506 36.08 -14.42 18.22
C LYS A 506 36.00 -12.94 18.60
N ARG A 507 36.88 -12.10 18.01
CA ARG A 507 36.88 -10.65 18.20
C ARG A 507 35.67 -10.02 17.49
N LEU A 508 35.44 -10.36 16.22
CA LEU A 508 34.36 -9.78 15.41
C LEU A 508 32.97 -10.07 16.01
N GLU A 509 32.69 -11.31 16.41
CA GLU A 509 31.43 -11.62 17.09
C GLU A 509 31.28 -10.88 18.43
N LYS A 510 32.38 -10.67 19.17
CA LYS A 510 32.35 -9.88 20.42
C LYS A 510 31.97 -8.43 20.13
N VAL A 511 32.51 -7.84 19.06
CA VAL A 511 32.15 -6.48 18.62
C VAL A 511 30.68 -6.45 18.17
N ALA A 512 30.23 -7.39 17.35
CA ALA A 512 28.84 -7.48 16.91
C ALA A 512 27.85 -7.60 18.09
N ARG A 513 28.14 -8.47 19.07
CA ARG A 513 27.37 -8.57 20.32
C ARG A 513 27.31 -7.24 21.07
N SER A 514 28.43 -6.53 21.15
CA SER A 514 28.48 -5.22 21.84
C SER A 514 27.64 -4.15 21.13
N ILE A 515 27.55 -4.20 19.80
CA ILE A 515 26.69 -3.31 19.00
C ILE A 515 25.22 -3.67 19.20
N PHE A 516 24.84 -4.95 19.05
CA PHE A 516 23.45 -5.39 19.21
C PHE A 516 22.93 -5.26 20.65
N ALA A 517 23.81 -5.18 21.66
CA ALA A 517 23.42 -4.88 23.03
C ALA A 517 22.88 -3.44 23.20
N LEU A 518 23.30 -2.48 22.37
CA LEU A 518 22.89 -1.08 22.50
C LEU A 518 21.38 -0.89 22.35
N SER A 519 20.75 -0.09 23.21
CA SER A 519 19.29 0.12 23.21
C SER A 519 18.77 0.83 21.98
N ASN A 520 19.63 1.59 21.29
CA ASN A 520 19.31 2.31 20.06
C ASN A 520 19.64 1.52 18.79
N VAL A 521 19.91 0.21 18.90
CA VAL A 521 20.20 -0.67 17.76
C VAL A 521 19.12 -1.75 17.60
N GLU A 522 18.59 -1.84 16.37
CA GLU A 522 17.78 -2.93 15.85
C GLU A 522 18.65 -3.84 14.99
N ALA A 523 18.59 -5.15 15.26
CA ALA A 523 19.38 -6.13 14.50
C ALA A 523 18.73 -6.44 13.14
N ALA A 524 19.57 -6.51 12.12
CA ALA A 524 19.24 -6.90 10.76
C ALA A 524 20.20 -8.00 10.25
N SER A 525 19.84 -8.69 9.18
CA SER A 525 20.74 -9.60 8.46
C SER A 525 21.12 -9.00 7.10
N HIS A 526 22.39 -9.13 6.71
CA HIS A 526 22.89 -8.83 5.36
C HIS A 526 23.41 -10.11 4.70
N THR A 527 22.60 -11.17 4.81
CA THR A 527 22.83 -12.49 4.21
C THR A 527 23.94 -13.32 4.85
N PHE A 528 24.17 -14.51 4.28
CA PHE A 528 25.27 -15.37 4.66
C PHE A 528 26.54 -15.03 3.88
N SER A 529 26.52 -15.12 2.55
CA SER A 529 27.71 -14.98 1.71
C SER A 529 27.77 -13.70 0.90
N HIS A 530 26.86 -12.74 1.14
CA HIS A 530 26.74 -11.51 0.36
C HIS A 530 26.62 -11.81 -1.14
N PRO A 531 25.47 -12.34 -1.60
CA PRO A 531 25.24 -12.47 -3.04
C PRO A 531 25.28 -11.09 -3.69
N PHE A 532 26.15 -10.96 -4.70
CA PHE A 532 26.23 -9.78 -5.56
C PHE A 532 25.07 -9.77 -6.57
N PHE A 533 24.56 -10.94 -6.91
CA PHE A 533 23.43 -11.14 -7.82
C PHE A 533 22.39 -12.07 -7.20
N TRP A 534 21.12 -11.71 -7.28
CA TRP A 534 20.02 -12.53 -6.75
C TRP A 534 19.28 -13.35 -7.82
N LYS A 535 19.55 -13.07 -9.10
CA LYS A 535 18.95 -13.73 -10.27
C LYS A 535 20.04 -14.07 -11.29
N ASP A 536 19.88 -15.19 -11.98
CA ASP A 536 20.79 -15.64 -13.04
C ASP A 536 20.53 -14.96 -14.41
N THR A 537 19.89 -13.79 -14.42
CA THR A 537 19.29 -13.19 -15.62
C THR A 537 20.20 -12.29 -16.44
N HIS A 538 21.50 -12.19 -16.12
CA HIS A 538 22.43 -11.36 -16.90
C HIS A 538 22.87 -12.09 -18.18
N PRO A 539 22.50 -11.61 -19.39
CA PRO A 539 22.88 -12.23 -20.67
C PRO A 539 24.37 -12.05 -21.00
N GLN A 540 25.09 -11.24 -20.23
CA GLN A 540 26.53 -11.07 -20.36
C GLN A 540 27.19 -11.68 -19.13
N GLN A 541 27.81 -12.83 -19.35
CA GLN A 541 28.92 -13.37 -18.56
C GLN A 541 30.16 -12.44 -18.64
N ALA A 542 29.97 -11.12 -18.72
CA ALA A 542 31.05 -10.15 -18.63
C ALA A 542 31.56 -10.22 -17.19
N GLU A 543 32.69 -10.91 -17.04
CA GLU A 543 33.59 -11.00 -15.88
C GLU A 543 32.97 -10.46 -14.58
N LYS A 544 32.31 -11.35 -13.84
CA LYS A 544 32.00 -11.09 -12.43
C LYS A 544 33.34 -11.01 -11.70
N GLU A 545 33.91 -9.82 -11.61
CA GLU A 545 35.18 -9.52 -10.91
C GLU A 545 35.24 -10.18 -9.52
N TYR A 546 34.09 -10.27 -8.84
CA TYR A 546 33.92 -10.84 -7.49
C TYR A 546 33.15 -12.18 -7.45
N GLY A 547 32.81 -12.78 -8.59
CA GLY A 547 31.96 -13.98 -8.66
C GLY A 547 30.48 -13.71 -8.33
N HIS A 548 29.71 -14.77 -8.01
CA HIS A 548 28.28 -14.66 -7.67
C HIS A 548 28.05 -14.14 -6.23
N ASN A 549 28.92 -14.52 -5.31
CA ASN A 549 28.90 -14.19 -3.89
C ASN A 549 30.30 -14.37 -3.31
N LEU A 550 30.53 -13.94 -2.06
CA LEU A 550 31.81 -14.13 -1.38
C LEU A 550 32.24 -15.62 -1.39
N PRO A 551 33.53 -15.94 -1.60
CA PRO A 551 34.02 -17.30 -1.82
C PRO A 551 34.13 -18.10 -0.52
N ILE A 552 33.00 -18.36 0.14
CA ILE A 552 32.95 -19.16 1.37
C ILE A 552 33.26 -20.64 1.03
N LYS A 553 34.28 -21.21 1.69
CA LYS A 553 34.75 -22.58 1.43
C LYS A 553 33.61 -23.59 1.54
N GLY A 554 33.41 -24.40 0.49
CA GLY A 554 32.42 -25.48 0.46
C GLY A 554 30.96 -25.02 0.31
N TYR A 555 30.72 -23.73 0.09
CA TYR A 555 29.37 -23.18 -0.07
C TYR A 555 28.99 -22.99 -1.54
N LYS A 556 27.73 -23.28 -1.85
CA LYS A 556 27.06 -22.91 -3.10
C LYS A 556 25.82 -22.10 -2.75
N PHE A 557 25.53 -21.07 -3.53
CA PHE A 557 24.40 -20.16 -3.28
C PHE A 557 23.10 -20.91 -2.99
N ASN A 558 22.48 -20.59 -1.87
CA ASN A 558 21.22 -21.16 -1.44
C ASN A 558 20.37 -20.10 -0.74
N ILE A 559 19.25 -19.72 -1.35
CA ILE A 559 18.37 -18.65 -0.87
C ILE A 559 17.92 -18.87 0.59
N ASN A 560 17.63 -20.11 0.98
CA ASN A 560 17.22 -20.40 2.36
C ASN A 560 18.37 -20.17 3.34
N ARG A 561 19.58 -20.61 2.99
CA ARG A 561 20.78 -20.38 3.80
C ARG A 561 21.13 -18.90 3.92
N GLU A 562 21.01 -18.16 2.83
CA GLU A 562 21.22 -16.70 2.79
C GLU A 562 20.24 -15.97 3.69
N ILE A 563 18.97 -16.36 3.68
CA ILE A 563 17.91 -15.60 4.36
C ILE A 563 17.63 -16.13 5.76
N VAL A 564 17.16 -17.38 5.86
CA VAL A 564 16.74 -17.95 7.14
C VAL A 564 17.96 -18.30 8.00
N GLY A 565 18.98 -18.92 7.39
CA GLY A 565 20.19 -19.34 8.10
C GLY A 565 20.95 -18.17 8.74
N SER A 566 21.15 -17.08 7.99
CA SER A 566 21.83 -15.88 8.51
C SER A 566 21.05 -15.20 9.63
N VAL A 567 19.73 -15.13 9.50
CA VAL A 567 18.84 -14.62 10.55
C VAL A 567 18.93 -15.47 11.82
N GLU A 568 18.95 -16.80 11.68
CA GLU A 568 19.10 -17.71 12.81
C GLU A 568 20.47 -17.59 13.49
N TYR A 569 21.55 -17.47 12.71
CA TYR A 569 22.89 -17.26 13.24
C TYR A 569 22.94 -16.02 14.15
N ILE A 570 22.44 -14.88 13.66
CA ILE A 570 22.40 -13.62 14.43
C ILE A 570 21.55 -13.78 15.69
N ASN A 571 20.35 -14.37 15.56
CA ASN A 571 19.43 -14.59 16.67
C ASN A 571 20.01 -15.49 17.76
N LYS A 572 20.77 -16.53 17.40
CA LYS A 572 21.32 -17.52 18.33
C LYS A 572 22.64 -17.06 18.98
N ARG A 573 23.48 -16.32 18.25
CA ARG A 573 24.88 -16.06 18.68
C ARG A 573 25.22 -14.61 19.00
N LEU A 574 24.49 -13.64 18.46
CA LEU A 574 24.93 -12.23 18.45
C LEU A 574 23.99 -11.26 19.16
N VAL A 575 22.68 -11.48 19.11
CA VAL A 575 21.73 -10.62 19.82
C VAL A 575 21.56 -11.07 21.28
N PRO A 576 21.36 -10.15 22.24
CA PRO A 576 21.06 -10.52 23.61
C PRO A 576 19.67 -11.16 23.73
N ARG A 577 19.43 -11.89 24.84
CA ARG A 577 18.10 -12.42 25.18
C ARG A 577 17.02 -11.32 25.07
N GLY A 578 15.90 -11.66 24.44
CA GLY A 578 14.77 -10.74 24.24
C GLY A 578 14.88 -9.83 23.01
N LYS A 579 16.04 -9.77 22.34
CA LYS A 579 16.17 -9.15 21.01
C LYS A 579 16.20 -10.22 19.93
N LYS A 580 15.76 -9.84 18.72
CA LYS A 580 15.80 -10.66 17.52
C LYS A 580 15.97 -9.78 16.29
N VAL A 581 16.44 -10.38 15.21
CA VAL A 581 16.48 -9.76 13.88
C VAL A 581 15.07 -9.33 13.48
N ARG A 582 14.98 -8.10 12.96
CA ARG A 582 13.71 -7.48 12.55
C ARG A 582 13.67 -7.11 11.07
N VAL A 583 14.83 -6.94 10.45
CA VAL A 583 14.97 -6.50 9.06
C VAL A 583 15.98 -7.39 8.33
N PHE A 584 15.69 -7.67 7.07
CA PHE A 584 16.61 -8.24 6.10
C PHE A 584 17.04 -7.12 5.14
N LEU A 585 18.33 -6.87 5.02
CA LEU A 585 18.90 -5.85 4.13
C LEU A 585 19.45 -6.56 2.89
N TRP A 586 18.89 -6.29 1.72
CA TRP A 586 19.31 -6.94 0.47
C TRP A 586 20.74 -6.51 0.10
N SER A 587 21.59 -7.48 -0.22
CA SER A 587 22.96 -7.29 -0.70
C SER A 587 23.03 -7.20 -2.23
N GLY A 588 24.17 -6.73 -2.74
CA GLY A 588 24.48 -6.76 -4.16
C GLY A 588 23.56 -5.87 -5.01
N ASP A 589 23.10 -6.41 -6.15
CA ASP A 589 22.18 -5.75 -7.07
C ASP A 589 20.82 -5.37 -6.43
N CYS A 590 20.50 -5.91 -5.25
CA CYS A 590 19.22 -5.72 -4.58
C CYS A 590 18.01 -6.09 -5.46
N LEU A 591 18.16 -7.07 -6.36
CA LEU A 591 17.11 -7.57 -7.26
C LEU A 591 16.61 -8.96 -6.82
N PRO A 592 16.04 -9.13 -5.61
CA PRO A 592 15.61 -10.42 -5.13
C PRO A 592 14.53 -11.06 -6.01
N SER A 593 14.54 -12.39 -6.07
CA SER A 593 13.42 -13.13 -6.65
C SER A 593 12.17 -13.02 -5.77
N ARG A 594 10.99 -13.28 -6.35
CA ARG A 594 9.73 -13.39 -5.60
C ARG A 594 9.83 -14.36 -4.42
N GLU A 595 10.54 -15.48 -4.62
CA GLU A 595 10.74 -16.49 -3.58
C GLU A 595 11.61 -15.99 -2.44
N ALA A 596 12.68 -15.25 -2.73
CA ALA A 596 13.52 -14.62 -1.73
C ALA A 596 12.70 -13.64 -0.85
N VAL A 597 11.93 -12.74 -1.48
CA VAL A 597 11.06 -11.81 -0.73
C VAL A 597 10.04 -12.56 0.11
N ARG A 598 9.41 -13.61 -0.44
CA ARG A 598 8.45 -14.46 0.30
C ARG A 598 9.05 -15.05 1.58
N LEU A 599 10.30 -15.50 1.55
CA LEU A 599 10.94 -16.11 2.73
C LEU A 599 11.04 -15.11 3.89
N THR A 600 11.29 -13.83 3.62
CA THR A 600 11.31 -12.77 4.66
C THR A 600 9.92 -12.60 5.32
N TYR A 601 8.84 -12.66 4.53
CA TYR A 601 7.46 -12.63 5.03
C TYR A 601 7.14 -13.88 5.84
N LYS A 602 7.56 -15.06 5.37
CA LYS A 602 7.34 -16.35 6.04
C LYS A 602 7.95 -16.36 7.45
N ILE A 603 9.13 -15.77 7.63
CA ILE A 603 9.80 -15.68 8.95
C ILE A 603 9.44 -14.42 9.74
N GLY A 604 8.54 -13.57 9.23
CA GLY A 604 7.97 -12.43 9.94
C GLY A 604 8.92 -11.25 10.15
N ILE A 605 9.83 -11.00 9.20
CA ILE A 605 10.75 -9.86 9.22
C ILE A 605 10.51 -8.93 8.03
N TYR A 606 10.81 -7.65 8.21
CA TYR A 606 10.78 -6.68 7.11
C TYR A 606 11.96 -6.92 6.18
N ASN A 607 11.87 -6.49 4.92
CA ASN A 607 12.99 -6.50 3.99
C ASN A 607 13.12 -5.11 3.36
N VAL A 608 14.35 -4.60 3.28
CA VAL A 608 14.69 -3.26 2.80
C VAL A 608 15.96 -3.32 1.94
N ASN A 609 16.20 -2.29 1.14
CA ASN A 609 17.27 -2.08 0.14
C ASN A 609 16.81 -2.32 -1.30
N GLY A 610 17.59 -1.75 -2.23
CA GLY A 610 17.19 -1.46 -3.59
C GLY A 610 16.65 -0.05 -3.75
N GLY A 611 16.36 0.32 -5.00
CA GLY A 611 15.90 1.64 -5.41
C GLY A 611 17.03 2.67 -5.48
N ASP A 612 16.98 3.54 -6.49
CA ASP A 612 18.11 4.41 -6.87
C ASP A 612 17.83 5.90 -6.65
N THR A 613 17.41 6.28 -5.43
CA THR A 613 17.26 7.72 -5.13
C THR A 613 18.65 8.37 -4.95
N THR A 614 19.08 9.12 -5.97
CA THR A 614 20.42 9.73 -6.11
C THR A 614 20.39 11.18 -6.58
N ILE A 615 19.23 11.83 -6.56
CA ILE A 615 19.10 13.24 -6.96
C ILE A 615 20.09 14.14 -6.19
N THR A 616 20.81 15.01 -6.90
CA THR A 616 21.76 15.98 -6.30
C THR A 616 21.62 17.34 -6.98
N ASN A 617 22.32 18.36 -6.48
CA ASN A 617 22.34 19.67 -7.15
C ASN A 617 22.95 19.63 -8.57
N GLN A 618 23.82 18.66 -8.85
CA GLN A 618 24.44 18.47 -10.17
C GLN A 618 23.52 17.71 -11.14
N ALA A 619 22.66 16.84 -10.62
CA ALA A 619 21.64 16.13 -11.39
C ALA A 619 20.28 16.22 -10.67
N PRO A 620 19.62 17.40 -10.70
CA PRO A 620 18.41 17.68 -9.92
C PRO A 620 17.13 17.14 -10.61
N PHE A 621 17.21 15.97 -11.23
CA PHE A 621 16.12 15.39 -12.02
C PHE A 621 15.24 14.47 -11.19
N LEU A 622 13.92 14.60 -11.37
CA LEU A 622 12.91 13.80 -10.68
C LEU A 622 13.00 12.30 -11.03
N SER A 623 13.55 11.97 -12.20
CA SER A 623 13.87 10.60 -12.63
C SER A 623 14.88 9.90 -11.72
N ARG A 624 15.71 10.65 -10.97
CA ARG A 624 16.67 10.15 -9.98
C ARG A 624 16.06 9.94 -8.60
N ILE A 625 14.74 9.85 -8.50
CA ILE A 625 14.01 9.53 -7.27
C ILE A 625 13.20 8.26 -7.48
N SER A 626 13.66 7.18 -6.86
CA SER A 626 13.01 5.87 -6.92
C SER A 626 11.66 5.85 -6.20
N PRO A 627 10.76 4.89 -6.52
CA PRO A 627 9.55 4.66 -5.72
C PRO A 627 9.86 4.11 -4.32
N MET A 628 8.83 3.84 -3.52
CA MET A 628 8.97 3.24 -2.18
C MET A 628 9.34 1.75 -2.19
N GLY A 629 9.30 1.10 -3.35
CA GLY A 629 9.54 -0.33 -3.48
C GLY A 629 8.81 -0.95 -4.68
N ILE A 630 8.84 -2.27 -4.80
CA ILE A 630 8.21 -2.99 -5.92
C ILE A 630 7.38 -4.19 -5.44
N SER A 631 6.28 -4.46 -6.16
CA SER A 631 5.46 -5.65 -5.93
C SER A 631 6.01 -6.84 -6.72
N LEU A 632 6.29 -7.93 -6.02
CA LEU A 632 6.70 -9.22 -6.60
C LEU A 632 5.60 -10.24 -6.31
N GLY A 633 4.53 -10.18 -7.10
CA GLY A 633 3.28 -10.87 -6.82
C GLY A 633 2.60 -10.29 -5.57
N GLU A 634 2.29 -11.13 -4.59
CA GLU A 634 1.62 -10.71 -3.34
C GLU A 634 2.57 -10.12 -2.29
N TYR A 635 3.88 -10.22 -2.51
CA TYR A 635 4.92 -9.70 -1.63
C TYR A 635 5.43 -8.36 -2.15
N PHE A 636 5.99 -7.58 -1.24
CA PHE A 636 6.53 -6.26 -1.54
C PHE A 636 7.94 -6.16 -0.99
N GLN A 637 8.87 -5.75 -1.86
CA GLN A 637 10.21 -5.31 -1.49
C GLN A 637 10.13 -3.81 -1.19
N VAL A 638 10.56 -3.41 0.02
CA VAL A 638 10.65 -1.99 0.38
C VAL A 638 12.04 -1.48 -0.03
N TYR A 639 12.10 -0.32 -0.66
CA TYR A 639 13.39 0.30 -1.01
C TYR A 639 13.96 1.13 0.12
N ALA A 640 15.28 1.28 0.12
CA ALA A 640 15.91 2.30 0.93
C ALA A 640 15.39 3.67 0.46
N PRO A 641 15.06 4.61 1.37
CA PRO A 641 14.55 5.90 0.94
C PRO A 641 15.51 6.68 0.04
N ILE A 642 16.81 6.59 0.35
CA ILE A 642 17.95 7.27 -0.29
C ILE A 642 19.14 6.31 -0.27
N LEU A 643 19.95 6.29 -1.34
CA LEU A 643 21.09 5.38 -1.49
C LEU A 643 22.26 5.70 -0.53
N ASN A 644 23.12 4.70 -0.38
CA ASN A 644 24.27 4.68 0.51
C ASN A 644 25.48 5.48 -0.04
N GLU A 645 26.58 5.49 0.71
CA GLU A 645 27.81 6.19 0.37
C GLU A 645 28.50 5.69 -0.90
N ASN A 646 28.23 4.45 -1.32
CA ASN A 646 28.90 3.81 -2.44
C ASN A 646 28.75 4.63 -3.73
N VAL A 647 27.54 5.14 -4.00
CA VAL A 647 27.26 5.94 -5.20
C VAL A 647 27.86 7.35 -5.16
N TYR A 648 28.16 7.88 -3.97
CA TYR A 648 28.77 9.21 -3.81
C TYR A 648 30.30 9.15 -3.78
N THR A 649 30.88 7.95 -3.79
CA THR A 649 32.33 7.71 -3.65
C THR A 649 32.90 6.90 -4.82
N ASN A 650 32.20 6.88 -5.96
CA ASN A 650 32.58 6.14 -7.17
C ASN A 650 32.90 4.66 -6.88
N LEU A 651 31.94 3.93 -6.29
CA LEU A 651 32.14 2.54 -5.89
C LEU A 651 33.31 2.36 -4.92
N TRP A 652 33.44 3.28 -3.95
CA TRP A 652 34.55 3.32 -2.99
C TRP A 652 35.94 3.58 -3.61
N HIS A 653 36.05 4.07 -4.85
CA HIS A 653 37.32 4.51 -5.45
C HIS A 653 37.70 5.96 -5.07
N GLY A 654 36.81 6.66 -4.37
CA GLY A 654 36.99 8.03 -3.92
C GLY A 654 36.28 9.06 -4.80
N PRO A 655 36.21 10.33 -4.35
CA PRO A 655 36.76 10.84 -3.09
C PRO A 655 36.01 10.28 -1.87
N TYR A 656 36.75 9.80 -0.85
CA TYR A 656 36.17 9.13 0.32
C TYR A 656 35.33 10.04 1.24
N TYR A 657 35.37 11.36 1.04
CA TYR A 657 34.49 12.31 1.71
C TYR A 657 33.16 12.54 0.96
N GLY A 658 32.98 11.93 -0.22
CA GLY A 658 31.88 12.23 -1.15
C GLY A 658 30.48 12.06 -0.56
N TYR A 659 30.31 11.24 0.49
CA TYR A 659 29.02 11.05 1.14
C TYR A 659 28.39 12.34 1.69
N VAL A 660 29.16 13.40 1.96
CA VAL A 660 28.61 14.72 2.33
C VAL A 660 27.57 15.21 1.31
N ASN A 661 27.71 14.85 0.03
CA ASN A 661 26.81 15.26 -1.04
C ASN A 661 25.37 14.73 -0.89
N VAL A 662 25.14 13.69 -0.06
CA VAL A 662 23.80 13.19 0.27
C VAL A 662 22.91 14.27 0.92
N ILE A 663 23.52 15.29 1.54
CA ILE A 663 22.78 16.44 2.10
C ILE A 663 21.98 17.15 1.01
N SER A 664 22.52 17.28 -0.21
CA SER A 664 21.78 17.86 -1.33
C SER A 664 20.55 17.02 -1.69
N THR A 665 20.70 15.68 -1.69
CA THR A 665 19.59 14.74 -1.88
C THR A 665 18.53 14.91 -0.80
N PHE A 666 18.93 15.08 0.47
CA PHE A 666 17.99 15.35 1.55
C PHE A 666 17.21 16.65 1.33
N MET A 667 17.85 17.70 0.84
CA MET A 667 17.20 18.99 0.58
C MET A 667 16.22 18.92 -0.60
N LEU A 668 16.65 18.35 -1.73
CA LEU A 668 15.85 18.25 -2.97
C LEU A 668 14.66 17.30 -2.83
N THR A 669 14.72 16.35 -1.90
CA THR A 669 13.60 15.45 -1.57
C THR A 669 12.65 16.01 -0.51
N ASP A 670 12.91 17.21 0.03
CA ASP A 670 12.01 17.92 0.97
C ASP A 670 11.28 19.11 0.32
N LYS A 671 11.96 19.81 -0.60
CA LYS A 671 11.46 21.03 -1.25
C LYS A 671 11.59 20.93 -2.78
N PRO A 672 10.62 21.47 -3.55
CA PRO A 672 9.41 22.17 -3.10
C PRO A 672 8.30 21.22 -2.57
N ARG A 673 8.52 19.91 -2.68
CA ARG A 673 7.58 18.88 -2.23
C ARG A 673 8.37 17.85 -1.44
N ARG A 674 7.83 17.43 -0.29
CA ARG A 674 8.41 16.34 0.47
C ARG A 674 8.06 15.02 -0.21
N ILE A 675 9.09 14.29 -0.65
CA ILE A 675 8.98 13.03 -1.39
C ILE A 675 9.59 11.87 -0.59
N LYS A 676 10.71 12.12 0.12
CA LYS A 676 11.41 11.09 0.90
C LYS A 676 11.64 11.52 2.36
N PRO A 677 11.69 10.58 3.32
CA PRO A 677 12.29 10.83 4.63
C PRO A 677 13.81 11.11 4.50
N ILE A 678 14.46 11.52 5.59
CA ILE A 678 15.92 11.52 5.66
C ILE A 678 16.37 10.09 5.97
N SER A 679 17.31 9.55 5.17
CA SER A 679 17.86 8.21 5.36
C SER A 679 19.37 8.26 5.30
N ILE A 680 20.00 8.10 6.46
CA ILE A 680 21.45 7.92 6.58
C ILE A 680 21.73 6.43 6.36
N TYR A 681 22.27 6.09 5.20
CA TYR A 681 22.51 4.72 4.75
C TYR A 681 23.98 4.59 4.38
N TYR A 682 24.69 3.64 4.97
CA TYR A 682 26.11 3.41 4.72
C TYR A 682 26.55 2.00 5.12
N HIS A 683 27.82 1.65 4.95
CA HIS A 683 28.42 0.35 5.27
C HIS A 683 29.54 0.47 6.31
N PHE A 684 30.06 -0.66 6.80
CA PHE A 684 31.13 -0.63 7.80
C PHE A 684 32.46 -0.08 7.27
N TYR A 685 32.77 -0.24 5.97
CA TYR A 685 33.97 0.34 5.39
C TYR A 685 34.03 1.88 5.50
N SER A 686 32.90 2.57 5.71
CA SER A 686 32.92 4.01 6.02
C SER A 686 33.73 4.36 7.28
N GLY A 687 33.97 3.42 8.19
CA GLY A 687 34.85 3.58 9.34
C GLY A 687 36.35 3.35 9.05
N GLN A 688 36.72 2.93 7.84
CA GLN A 688 38.10 2.59 7.48
C GLN A 688 38.99 3.82 7.34
N LYS A 689 38.46 4.91 6.77
CA LYS A 689 39.21 6.13 6.44
C LYS A 689 38.71 7.32 7.27
N MET A 690 39.64 8.21 7.65
CA MET A 690 39.28 9.40 8.43
C MET A 690 38.36 10.35 7.63
N ALA A 691 38.57 10.45 6.31
CA ALA A 691 37.75 11.29 5.44
C ALA A 691 36.27 10.84 5.40
N SER A 692 36.01 9.55 5.27
CA SER A 692 34.64 9.00 5.26
C SER A 692 33.99 9.07 6.64
N LEU A 693 34.75 8.84 7.71
CA LEU A 693 34.25 9.00 9.08
C LEU A 693 33.83 10.45 9.38
N ASN A 694 34.62 11.42 8.91
CA ASN A 694 34.29 12.84 9.06
C ASN A 694 33.09 13.24 8.19
N ALA A 695 32.97 12.71 6.97
CA ALA A 695 31.79 12.90 6.13
C ALA A 695 30.53 12.39 6.84
N LEU A 696 30.57 11.19 7.42
CA LEU A 696 29.46 10.66 8.23
C LEU A 696 29.10 11.58 9.39
N LYS A 697 30.09 12.04 10.19
CA LYS A 697 29.85 12.96 11.30
C LYS A 697 29.13 14.25 10.83
N GLN A 698 29.52 14.80 9.68
CA GLN A 698 28.84 15.95 9.09
C GLN A 698 27.40 15.64 8.67
N VAL A 699 27.17 14.50 8.02
CA VAL A 699 25.82 14.07 7.60
C VAL A 699 24.89 13.88 8.80
N TYR A 700 25.36 13.22 9.87
CA TYR A 700 24.61 13.08 11.12
C TYR A 700 24.34 14.43 11.79
N GLY A 701 25.36 15.29 11.86
CA GLY A 701 25.23 16.64 12.41
C GLY A 701 24.17 17.47 11.66
N TRP A 702 24.20 17.45 10.33
CA TRP A 702 23.20 18.11 9.51
C TRP A 702 21.80 17.53 9.77
N ALA A 703 21.63 16.21 9.71
CA ALA A 703 20.33 15.57 9.87
C ALA A 703 19.67 15.87 11.23
N LEU A 704 20.47 15.88 12.30
CA LEU A 704 19.99 16.14 13.67
C LEU A 704 19.76 17.64 13.96
N SER A 705 20.32 18.53 13.15
CA SER A 705 19.99 19.96 13.20
C SER A 705 18.58 20.28 12.65
N GLN A 706 17.96 19.34 11.92
CA GLN A 706 16.63 19.51 11.35
C GLN A 706 15.51 19.12 12.33
N GLU A 707 14.28 19.58 12.09
CA GLU A 707 13.10 19.15 12.83
C GLU A 707 12.68 17.71 12.43
N VAL A 708 13.31 16.71 13.05
CA VAL A 708 13.13 15.29 12.72
C VAL A 708 12.33 14.50 13.75
N ASN A 709 11.80 13.35 13.30
CA ASN A 709 11.22 12.29 14.12
C ASN A 709 11.94 10.97 13.79
N PRO A 710 12.97 10.59 14.58
CA PRO A 710 13.76 9.39 14.31
C PRO A 710 12.97 8.10 14.53
N LEU A 711 13.22 7.07 13.72
CA LEU A 711 12.63 5.74 13.88
C LEU A 711 13.54 4.64 13.34
N PHE A 712 13.31 3.39 13.77
CA PHE A 712 13.99 2.24 13.18
C PHE A 712 13.52 1.99 11.75
N LEU A 713 14.38 1.42 10.91
CA LEU A 713 14.05 1.14 9.51
C LEU A 713 12.84 0.18 9.38
N SER A 714 12.65 -0.75 10.31
CA SER A 714 11.46 -1.61 10.37
C SER A 714 10.16 -0.83 10.51
N GLU A 715 10.18 0.30 11.23
CA GLU A 715 9.01 1.15 11.44
C GLU A 715 8.69 1.95 10.17
N TYR A 716 9.71 2.34 9.40
CA TYR A 716 9.53 2.91 8.06
C TYR A 716 8.94 1.86 7.10
N ALA A 717 9.52 0.66 7.05
CA ALA A 717 9.03 -0.44 6.22
C ALA A 717 7.57 -0.78 6.55
N GLN A 718 7.19 -0.79 7.84
CA GLN A 718 5.79 -0.96 8.24
C GLN A 718 4.89 0.15 7.67
N LYS A 719 5.31 1.42 7.71
CA LYS A 719 4.54 2.54 7.14
C LYS A 719 4.36 2.41 5.63
N VAL A 720 5.39 1.98 4.90
CA VAL A 720 5.30 1.72 3.45
C VAL A 720 4.29 0.62 3.16
N LEU A 721 4.34 -0.49 3.90
CA LEU A 721 3.38 -1.58 3.71
C LEU A 721 1.95 -1.18 4.09
N GLU A 722 1.77 -0.39 5.15
CA GLU A 722 0.48 0.17 5.54
C GLU A 722 -0.04 1.23 4.55
N PHE A 723 0.83 1.99 3.87
CA PHE A 723 0.43 2.92 2.81
C PHE A 723 -0.31 2.16 1.70
N ARG A 724 0.20 0.98 1.32
CA ARG A 724 -0.43 0.13 0.30
C ARG A 724 -1.76 -0.45 0.80
N GLY A 725 -1.80 -0.86 2.07
CA GLY A 725 -2.99 -1.45 2.70
C GLY A 725 -4.06 -0.48 3.22
N THR A 726 -3.81 0.83 3.22
CA THR A 726 -4.75 1.82 3.78
C THR A 726 -6.03 1.89 2.94
N ALA A 727 -7.18 1.63 3.56
CA ALA A 727 -8.48 1.83 2.94
C ALA A 727 -8.97 3.26 3.15
N ILE A 728 -9.46 3.91 2.09
CA ILE A 728 -10.04 5.25 2.14
C ILE A 728 -11.45 5.17 1.57
N ALA A 729 -12.43 5.64 2.33
CA ALA A 729 -13.82 5.70 1.92
C ALA A 729 -14.46 7.05 2.25
N ARG A 730 -15.59 7.34 1.61
CA ARG A 730 -16.42 8.50 1.87
C ARG A 730 -17.71 8.08 2.58
N ASP A 731 -18.05 8.79 3.65
CA ASP A 731 -19.33 8.68 4.37
C ASP A 731 -19.91 10.08 4.59
N GLY A 732 -20.74 10.53 3.63
CA GLY A 732 -21.23 11.92 3.60
C GLY A 732 -20.07 12.92 3.57
N ASP A 733 -20.00 13.77 4.60
CA ASP A 733 -18.94 14.78 4.76
C ASP A 733 -17.61 14.23 5.29
N PHE A 734 -17.57 12.96 5.70
CA PHE A 734 -16.43 12.39 6.38
C PHE A 734 -15.57 11.52 5.46
N TRP A 735 -14.26 11.64 5.65
CA TRP A 735 -13.30 10.65 5.17
C TRP A 735 -13.15 9.56 6.23
N ILE A 736 -13.35 8.31 5.83
CA ILE A 736 -13.10 7.13 6.66
C ILE A 736 -11.77 6.54 6.19
N ILE A 737 -10.80 6.48 7.09
CA ILE A 737 -9.44 6.01 6.77
C ILE A 737 -9.09 4.89 7.75
N ARG A 738 -8.74 3.72 7.21
CA ARG A 738 -8.45 2.53 8.02
C ARG A 738 -7.12 1.90 7.62
N ASN A 739 -6.28 1.61 8.61
CA ASN A 739 -4.98 0.96 8.43
C ASN A 739 -4.52 0.20 9.70
N GLY A 740 -3.26 -0.26 9.71
CA GLY A 740 -2.69 -1.04 10.82
C GLY A 740 -2.38 -0.21 12.09
N GLY A 741 -2.49 1.12 12.01
CA GLY A 741 -2.23 2.03 13.12
C GLY A 741 -0.77 2.49 13.24
N ALA A 742 0.12 2.17 12.29
CA ALA A 742 1.49 2.72 12.25
C ALA A 742 1.65 3.87 11.24
N LEU A 743 0.86 3.89 10.16
CA LEU A 743 0.80 5.05 9.27
C LEU A 743 -0.18 6.09 9.81
N ARG A 744 0.37 7.15 10.42
CA ARG A 744 -0.37 8.11 11.27
C ARG A 744 -0.38 9.54 10.73
N THR A 745 -0.13 9.69 9.44
CA THR A 745 -0.10 11.01 8.81
C THR A 745 -0.88 10.98 7.52
N ILE A 746 -1.71 12.01 7.34
CA ILE A 746 -2.49 12.22 6.13
C ILE A 746 -2.20 13.62 5.61
N ARG A 747 -1.88 13.72 4.32
CA ARG A 747 -1.58 14.94 3.59
C ARG A 747 -2.78 15.41 2.78
N ILE A 748 -3.09 16.69 2.87
CA ILE A 748 -4.15 17.37 2.12
C ILE A 748 -3.53 18.47 1.24
N ASP A 749 -3.80 18.41 -0.06
CA ASP A 749 -3.33 19.40 -1.07
C ASP A 749 -4.39 20.46 -1.38
N LYS A 750 -5.18 20.83 -0.37
CA LYS A 750 -6.26 21.80 -0.49
C LYS A 750 -6.21 22.77 0.68
N ALA A 751 -6.76 23.95 0.49
CA ALA A 751 -6.93 24.96 1.54
C ALA A 751 -8.07 24.61 2.52
N LEU A 752 -8.02 23.42 3.12
CA LEU A 752 -9.00 22.93 4.10
C LEU A 752 -8.27 22.39 5.34
N PHE A 753 -8.90 22.52 6.50
CA PHE A 753 -8.37 22.10 7.80
C PHE A 753 -9.24 21.00 8.42
N PRO A 754 -8.69 20.11 9.26
CA PRO A 754 -9.52 19.19 10.02
C PRO A 754 -10.39 19.95 11.02
N VAL A 755 -11.69 19.66 11.00
CA VAL A 755 -12.65 20.13 12.01
C VAL A 755 -12.50 19.21 13.21
N LEU A 756 -11.72 19.64 14.21
CA LEU A 756 -11.27 18.81 15.33
C LEU A 756 -12.45 18.37 16.20
N SER A 757 -13.46 19.22 16.36
CA SER A 757 -14.70 18.93 17.10
C SER A 757 -15.49 17.75 16.50
N ARG A 758 -15.48 17.62 15.17
CA ARG A 758 -16.23 16.59 14.42
C ARG A 758 -15.38 15.38 14.01
N SER A 759 -14.06 15.46 14.16
CA SER A 759 -13.14 14.40 13.73
C SER A 759 -12.77 13.45 14.85
N ARG A 760 -12.58 12.17 14.52
CA ARG A 760 -12.11 11.11 15.42
C ARG A 760 -10.72 10.64 15.00
N GLY A 761 -9.82 10.55 15.98
CA GLY A 761 -8.44 10.10 15.80
C GLY A 761 -7.48 11.17 15.26
N VAL A 762 -7.94 12.42 15.11
CA VAL A 762 -7.09 13.57 14.75
C VAL A 762 -6.54 14.22 16.02
N VAL A 763 -5.21 14.36 16.09
CA VAL A 763 -4.49 14.91 17.25
C VAL A 763 -3.96 16.32 16.97
N GLY A 764 -3.69 16.64 15.70
CA GLY A 764 -3.31 17.98 15.28
C GLY A 764 -2.89 18.03 13.82
N TYR A 765 -2.23 19.10 13.42
CA TYR A 765 -1.80 19.30 12.04
C TYR A 765 -0.70 20.37 11.92
N LYS A 766 0.06 20.31 10.82
CA LYS A 766 1.06 21.31 10.44
C LYS A 766 1.03 21.55 8.94
N LYS A 767 1.12 22.80 8.51
CA LYS A 767 1.34 23.15 7.10
C LYS A 767 2.83 23.00 6.78
N ILE A 768 3.15 22.23 5.75
CA ILE A 768 4.53 22.00 5.27
C ILE A 768 4.52 22.18 3.76
N ASN A 769 5.38 23.06 3.26
CA ASN A 769 5.33 23.54 1.88
C ASN A 769 3.89 24.02 1.55
N ASN A 770 3.28 23.48 0.49
CA ASN A 770 1.93 23.82 0.04
C ASN A 770 0.84 22.83 0.50
N SER A 771 1.15 21.93 1.44
CA SER A 771 0.22 20.88 1.90
C SER A 771 0.00 20.93 3.41
N LEU A 772 -1.18 20.49 3.85
CA LEU A 772 -1.50 20.29 5.26
C LEU A 772 -1.26 18.84 5.66
N TYR A 773 -0.46 18.60 6.70
CA TYR A 773 -0.19 17.28 7.26
C TYR A 773 -0.97 17.13 8.56
N ILE A 774 -1.91 16.19 8.59
CA ILE A 774 -2.79 15.89 9.72
C ILE A 774 -2.18 14.72 10.50
N HIS A 775 -2.03 14.91 11.82
CA HIS A 775 -1.45 13.96 12.76
C HIS A 775 -2.56 13.08 13.35
N LEU A 776 -2.36 11.78 13.32
CA LEU A 776 -3.33 10.79 13.77
C LEU A 776 -2.86 10.02 15.00
N ASP A 777 -3.80 9.50 15.78
CA ASP A 777 -3.52 8.60 16.88
C ASP A 777 -3.17 7.17 16.41
N ASP A 778 -3.10 6.20 17.33
CA ASP A 778 -2.76 4.81 17.04
C ASP A 778 -3.98 3.90 16.77
N SER A 779 -5.18 4.48 16.66
CA SER A 779 -6.42 3.72 16.52
C SER A 779 -6.52 2.96 15.20
N GLY A 780 -5.91 3.44 14.12
CA GLY A 780 -6.03 2.85 12.79
C GLY A 780 -7.45 2.92 12.20
N ASP A 781 -8.38 3.66 12.82
CA ASP A 781 -9.77 3.85 12.37
C ASP A 781 -10.20 5.31 12.54
N TYR A 782 -9.90 6.12 11.53
CA TYR A 782 -10.02 7.56 11.55
C TYR A 782 -11.29 8.02 10.83
N LYS A 783 -11.97 9.02 11.39
CA LYS A 783 -13.10 9.71 10.77
C LYS A 783 -12.78 11.20 10.71
N ILE A 784 -12.49 11.72 9.52
CA ILE A 784 -11.97 13.08 9.34
C ILE A 784 -13.00 13.95 8.63
N CYS A 785 -13.39 15.05 9.26
CA CYS A 785 -14.17 16.11 8.64
C CYS A 785 -13.23 17.26 8.27
N LEU A 786 -13.34 17.78 7.05
CA LEU A 786 -12.53 18.90 6.57
C LEU A 786 -13.42 20.14 6.39
N GLY A 787 -12.91 21.30 6.77
CA GLY A 787 -13.64 22.56 6.72
C GLY A 787 -12.75 23.77 6.97
N LYS A 788 -13.35 24.86 7.48
CA LYS A 788 -12.61 26.05 7.93
C LYS A 788 -11.77 25.73 9.17
N ARG A 789 -10.72 26.51 9.39
CA ARG A 789 -9.86 26.37 10.58
C ARG A 789 -10.65 26.67 11.85
N GLU A 790 -10.61 25.75 12.82
CA GLU A 790 -11.13 25.97 14.17
C GLU A 790 -10.01 26.49 15.10
N ASN A 791 -10.37 27.37 16.02
CA ASN A 791 -9.52 27.73 17.16
C ASN A 791 -9.65 26.64 18.24
N GLY A 792 -8.56 26.32 18.92
CA GLY A 792 -8.59 25.36 20.02
C GLY A 792 -7.24 24.71 20.30
N PHE A 793 -7.27 23.66 21.12
CA PHE A 793 -6.08 22.88 21.46
C PHE A 793 -5.76 21.82 20.40
N TYR A 794 -4.52 21.78 19.93
CA TYR A 794 -4.01 20.67 19.12
C TYR A 794 -2.48 20.57 19.17
N LEU A 795 -1.96 19.38 18.81
CA LEU A 795 -0.52 19.17 18.65
C LEU A 795 -0.04 19.78 17.32
N TYR A 796 0.83 20.78 17.38
CA TYR A 796 1.40 21.40 16.17
C TYR A 796 2.46 20.50 15.55
N ASP A 797 3.44 20.04 16.34
CA ASP A 797 4.34 18.95 15.97
C ASP A 797 5.06 18.33 17.16
N ALA A 798 5.71 17.18 16.95
CA ALA A 798 6.56 16.48 17.92
C ALA A 798 7.63 15.60 17.25
N ASN A 799 8.77 15.40 17.92
CA ASN A 799 9.79 14.40 17.56
C ASN A 799 9.49 12.98 18.12
N ALA A 800 8.28 12.76 18.60
CA ALA A 800 7.87 11.57 19.33
C ALA A 800 6.52 11.07 18.80
N LYS A 801 6.29 9.76 18.92
CA LYS A 801 5.05 9.11 18.50
C LYS A 801 3.94 9.32 19.53
N ILE A 802 2.70 9.37 19.08
CA ILE A 802 1.54 9.41 19.97
C ILE A 802 1.30 7.97 20.47
N SER A 803 1.61 7.71 21.74
CA SER A 803 1.41 6.39 22.36
C SER A 803 0.05 6.24 23.03
N ARG A 804 -0.63 7.37 23.29
CA ARG A 804 -2.01 7.40 23.78
C ARG A 804 -2.67 8.72 23.43
N TYR A 805 -3.92 8.65 22.98
CA TYR A 805 -4.77 9.82 22.78
C TYR A 805 -6.15 9.56 23.38
N LYS A 806 -6.68 10.55 24.10
CA LYS A 806 -8.07 10.57 24.56
C LYS A 806 -8.61 11.99 24.43
N LYS A 807 -9.81 12.11 23.86
CA LYS A 807 -10.56 13.36 23.77
C LYS A 807 -11.94 13.15 24.38
N GLU A 808 -12.21 13.89 25.45
CA GLU A 808 -13.51 14.04 26.10
C GLU A 808 -14.06 15.44 25.76
N LYS A 809 -15.28 15.80 26.21
CA LYS A 809 -15.91 17.10 25.86
C LYS A 809 -14.97 18.29 26.06
N ASN A 810 -14.35 18.40 27.24
CA ASN A 810 -13.54 19.57 27.63
C ASN A 810 -12.08 19.23 27.93
N ARG A 811 -11.68 17.98 27.71
CA ARG A 811 -10.38 17.47 28.12
C ARG A 811 -9.72 16.70 26.99
N VAL A 812 -8.46 17.05 26.72
CA VAL A 812 -7.61 16.34 25.77
C VAL A 812 -6.39 15.81 26.50
N PHE A 813 -6.12 14.53 26.32
CA PHE A 813 -4.92 13.86 26.85
C PHE A 813 -4.11 13.27 25.71
N ILE A 814 -2.83 13.63 25.64
CA ILE A 814 -1.86 13.11 24.69
C ILE A 814 -0.69 12.53 25.49
N ARG A 815 -0.25 11.32 25.15
CA ARG A 815 1.03 10.77 25.59
C ARG A 815 1.95 10.63 24.40
N LEU A 816 3.14 11.20 24.52
CA LEU A 816 4.19 11.14 23.51
C LEU A 816 5.29 10.19 23.99
N LYS A 817 5.80 9.35 23.09
CA LYS A 817 6.94 8.47 23.32
C LYS A 817 7.89 8.50 22.11
N GLY A 818 9.11 8.94 22.32
CA GLY A 818 10.13 9.08 21.28
C GLY A 818 11.44 8.36 21.60
N TYR A 819 12.38 8.42 20.67
CA TYR A 819 13.74 7.90 20.88
C TYR A 819 14.72 8.95 21.39
N LEU A 820 14.42 10.22 21.12
CA LEU A 820 15.11 11.38 21.65
C LEU A 820 14.33 11.98 22.83
N PRO A 821 14.96 12.82 23.67
CA PRO A 821 14.22 13.66 24.60
C PRO A 821 13.09 14.41 23.88
N ALA A 822 11.92 14.45 24.51
CA ALA A 822 10.71 14.96 23.89
C ALA A 822 10.86 16.45 23.55
N ASP A 823 10.56 16.78 22.31
CA ASP A 823 10.55 18.14 21.79
C ASP A 823 9.30 18.31 20.93
N PHE A 824 8.41 19.21 21.34
CA PHE A 824 7.10 19.36 20.71
C PHE A 824 6.52 20.77 20.86
N ARG A 825 5.61 21.10 19.95
CA ARG A 825 4.85 22.35 19.96
C ARG A 825 3.36 22.05 19.99
N ILE A 826 2.62 22.81 20.78
CA ILE A 826 1.16 22.80 20.81
C ILE A 826 0.62 24.16 20.42
N VAL A 827 -0.60 24.20 19.90
CA VAL A 827 -1.43 25.40 19.88
C VAL A 827 -2.46 25.27 20.98
N SER A 828 -2.66 26.34 21.76
CA SER A 828 -3.67 26.36 22.83
C SER A 828 -4.34 27.73 22.89
N ALA A 829 -5.63 27.77 22.56
CA ALA A 829 -6.50 28.93 22.77
C ALA A 829 -7.64 28.51 23.71
N GLY A 830 -7.85 29.25 24.80
CA GLY A 830 -8.94 28.98 25.75
C GLY A 830 -8.78 27.71 26.61
N CYS A 831 -7.60 27.08 26.63
CA CYS A 831 -7.34 25.87 27.40
C CYS A 831 -6.19 26.03 28.41
N LYS A 832 -6.37 25.49 29.62
CA LYS A 832 -5.30 25.31 30.60
C LYS A 832 -4.54 24.02 30.28
N VAL A 833 -3.23 24.11 30.05
CA VAL A 833 -2.38 22.97 29.67
C VAL A 833 -1.43 22.60 30.80
N LYS A 834 -1.45 21.32 31.18
CA LYS A 834 -0.50 20.70 32.11
C LYS A 834 0.38 19.71 31.35
N VAL A 835 1.69 19.89 31.43
CA VAL A 835 2.67 18.96 30.86
C VAL A 835 3.39 18.24 32.01
N ARG A 836 3.52 16.92 31.90
CA ARG A 836 4.24 16.08 32.87
C ARG A 836 5.27 15.21 32.15
N GLY A 837 6.30 14.79 32.87
CA GLY A 837 7.31 13.87 32.36
C GLY A 837 8.75 14.25 32.71
N GLY A 838 9.00 15.34 33.44
CA GLY A 838 10.33 15.76 33.87
C GLY A 838 10.58 17.24 33.66
N ILE A 839 11.84 17.64 33.73
CA ILE A 839 12.28 19.04 33.57
C ILE A 839 12.30 19.42 32.10
N TYR A 840 11.63 20.53 31.76
CA TYR A 840 11.56 21.09 30.42
C TYR A 840 11.80 22.60 30.41
N LYS A 841 12.25 23.11 29.27
CA LYS A 841 12.15 24.54 28.93
C LYS A 841 10.83 24.78 28.21
N LYS A 842 10.19 25.92 28.50
CA LYS A 842 8.96 26.34 27.85
C LYS A 842 9.16 27.72 27.26
N ASP A 843 8.96 27.82 25.96
CA ASP A 843 9.01 29.07 25.22
C ASP A 843 7.64 29.31 24.55
N SER A 844 7.22 30.57 24.48
CA SER A 844 6.03 30.99 23.74
C SER A 844 6.44 31.91 22.61
N ASN A 845 5.85 31.74 21.44
CA ASN A 845 6.01 32.68 20.33
C ASN A 845 4.67 33.32 19.94
N GLU A 846 4.75 34.28 19.03
CA GLU A 846 3.59 34.89 18.40
C GLU A 846 2.72 33.84 17.70
N ALA A 847 1.39 34.02 17.77
CA ALA A 847 0.35 33.10 17.29
C ALA A 847 -0.05 31.91 18.20
N GLY A 848 0.16 32.01 19.51
CA GLY A 848 -0.44 31.09 20.50
C GLY A 848 0.12 29.67 20.46
N ARG A 849 1.38 29.51 20.01
CA ARG A 849 2.10 28.24 20.06
C ARG A 849 3.03 28.22 21.27
N PHE A 850 3.06 27.08 21.93
CA PHE A 850 3.93 26.83 23.08
C PHE A 850 4.87 25.68 22.74
N HIS A 851 6.18 25.93 22.86
CA HIS A 851 7.24 24.96 22.64
C HIS A 851 7.69 24.40 23.99
N TYR A 852 7.81 23.07 24.05
CA TYR A 852 8.31 22.34 25.19
C TYR A 852 9.51 21.50 24.75
N SER A 853 10.64 21.67 25.42
CA SER A 853 11.87 20.94 25.14
C SER A 853 12.42 20.28 26.41
N PHE A 854 12.48 18.95 26.43
CA PHE A 854 12.92 18.15 27.57
C PHE A 854 14.40 17.81 27.48
N LYS A 855 15.10 17.82 28.63
CA LYS A 855 16.54 17.49 28.65
C LYS A 855 16.83 15.98 28.53
N LYS A 856 16.00 15.14 29.16
CA LYS A 856 16.24 13.68 29.27
C LYS A 856 15.02 12.83 28.93
N SER A 857 13.84 13.30 29.29
CA SER A 857 12.60 12.52 29.22
C SER A 857 12.17 12.24 27.78
N ARG A 858 12.02 10.96 27.45
CA ARG A 858 11.57 10.49 26.13
C ARG A 858 10.08 10.15 26.08
N GLU A 859 9.44 10.13 27.24
CA GLU A 859 8.01 9.90 27.40
C GLU A 859 7.41 11.02 28.25
N VAL A 860 6.39 11.68 27.71
CA VAL A 860 5.75 12.84 28.32
C VAL A 860 4.24 12.79 28.11
N SER A 861 3.49 13.44 28.98
CA SER A 861 2.04 13.55 28.86
C SER A 861 1.59 15.00 28.87
N ILE A 862 0.67 15.32 27.98
CA ILE A 862 0.06 16.63 27.81
C ILE A 862 -1.42 16.47 28.14
N GLU A 863 -1.90 17.31 29.03
CA GLU A 863 -3.29 17.36 29.45
C GLU A 863 -3.80 18.78 29.26
N ALA A 864 -4.82 18.96 28.42
CA ALA A 864 -5.46 20.25 28.17
C ALA A 864 -6.90 20.22 28.66
N ILE A 865 -7.30 21.22 29.43
CA ILE A 865 -8.67 21.45 29.90
C ILE A 865 -9.16 22.75 29.27
N CYS A 866 -10.09 22.65 28.33
CA CYS A 866 -10.63 23.77 27.57
C CYS A 866 -11.94 24.27 28.18
N LYS A 867 -12.15 25.59 28.17
CA LYS A 867 -13.47 26.15 28.50
C LYS A 867 -14.47 25.76 27.38
N ASN A 868 -15.73 25.50 27.77
CA ASN A 868 -16.82 25.19 26.84
C ASN A 868 -17.00 26.29 25.80
#